data_AF-D8J3T2-F1
#
_entry.id   AF-D8J3T2-F1
#
_cell.length_a   1.000
_cell.length_b   1.000
_cell.length_c   1.000
_cell.angle_alpha   90.00
_cell.angle_beta   90.00
_cell.angle_gamma   90.00
#
_symmetry.space_group_name_H-M   'P 1'
#
loop_
_entity.id
_entity.type
_entity.pdbx_description
1 polymer ?
#
loop_
_entity_poly.entity_id
_entity_poly.type
_entity_poly.pdbx_seq_one_letter_code
_entity_poly.pdbx_strand_id
1 'polypeptide(L)'
;MADDCGWDHDETRKRGEPARERSSIRKRGRTPRRTVLAASVAGLAGTALSGRAGAQTENDTVTIVHDLHTHSGIGPLDGPNIARYRTVIDEQLAAREDAVFLTSGDELGSSPVSFFTKGTHNVAFMNELDIAAAGVGNHDFDYGVETAAERFESSEFPWINSALSTPEGDPIPGTERWRTIEVGDLTLGVFNVVVRGFHNITDYPEEYVAGDPVEVSREMVETLEAEGADVIVLASHVAHDTHYEITEAVDGLDAIFGSHSHITFDEAEVHEGTVISEIGYAYAHLGVMTLDSSGELLEWERIDLDESVEPDPAFDARMRVQYADLEEELSREVGETAVELDADGTVTNGRESRLGNLITDAIRETVDAEIALQTAGRIRTDNTYGPGTLTTRDVLQIMPFTDTLMAFEATGEEIREALEGRIDYLPEDPFGARQRQQVGGLNYEWSGHDEPEVGAVYVAGEELDPEGSYTVGTTGYVKNTALGYESLRDNEVLRETDAGLGPAVMEYVESRGRVAPGIENRILRTDAEVGTATERSLVDEEFRVRFEIPDRVESIHEGSFYALTTAGERYDARQATREGESVEVAFDRAGWGAFAPAGDEHPIRVFGGFEPDDAAYGYRDEDDDPRELPVTDAVEGFVMKGLLDAEST
;
A
#
# COMPACT_ATOMS: atom_id res chain seq x y z
N MET A 1 11.52 -2.30 -15.86
CA MET A 1 11.67 -1.75 -14.47
C MET A 1 10.27 -1.53 -13.91
N ALA A 2 9.39 -2.51 -14.14
CA ALA A 2 8.03 -2.58 -13.67
C ALA A 2 7.86 -4.06 -13.38
N ASP A 3 7.90 -4.41 -12.10
CA ASP A 3 7.57 -5.73 -11.57
C ASP A 3 7.20 -5.48 -10.09
N ASP A 4 5.97 -5.87 -9.75
CA ASP A 4 5.43 -6.16 -8.43
C ASP A 4 5.59 -5.15 -7.29
N CYS A 5 4.68 -4.18 -7.26
CA CYS A 5 4.12 -3.69 -6.00
C CYS A 5 3.13 -4.76 -5.49
N GLY A 6 3.60 -5.63 -4.59
CA GLY A 6 2.85 -6.80 -4.13
C GLY A 6 1.46 -6.51 -3.58
N TRP A 7 0.44 -6.80 -4.39
CA TRP A 7 -0.93 -7.13 -4.01
C TRP A 7 -1.30 -8.36 -4.84
N ASP A 8 -1.12 -9.54 -4.26
CA ASP A 8 -1.26 -10.83 -4.95
C ASP A 8 -2.64 -11.42 -4.62
N HIS A 9 -3.61 -11.26 -5.53
CA HIS A 9 -4.91 -11.94 -5.45
C HIS A 9 -5.33 -12.41 -6.86
N ASP A 10 -5.08 -13.69 -7.17
CA ASP A 10 -5.65 -14.40 -8.32
C ASP A 10 -6.63 -15.47 -7.83
N GLU A 11 -7.74 -15.58 -8.55
CA GLU A 11 -9.05 -16.14 -8.19
C GLU A 11 -9.13 -17.69 -8.21
N THR A 12 -10.05 -18.34 -7.49
CA THR A 12 -11.44 -18.62 -7.94
C THR A 12 -12.15 -19.62 -7.00
N ARG A 13 -13.07 -19.16 -6.14
CA ARG A 13 -13.88 -20.07 -5.29
C ARG A 13 -15.27 -20.38 -5.83
N LYS A 14 -15.44 -21.61 -6.35
CA LYS A 14 -16.73 -22.32 -6.41
C LYS A 14 -17.00 -23.09 -5.10
N ARG A 15 -17.80 -22.56 -4.18
CA ARG A 15 -18.54 -23.35 -3.16
C ARG A 15 -19.89 -22.66 -2.91
N GLY A 16 -21.06 -23.31 -2.97
CA GLY A 16 -21.46 -24.49 -2.21
C GLY A 16 -22.53 -24.07 -1.19
N GLU A 17 -23.79 -23.99 -1.62
CA GLU A 17 -24.96 -23.57 -0.82
C GLU A 17 -25.15 -24.40 0.48
N PRO A 18 -25.70 -23.78 1.54
CA PRO A 18 -26.57 -24.48 2.47
C PRO A 18 -28.02 -23.97 2.39
N ALA A 19 -28.94 -24.94 2.37
CA ALA A 19 -30.38 -24.79 2.23
C ALA A 19 -31.02 -23.86 3.28
N ARG A 20 -31.88 -22.93 2.82
CA ARG A 20 -32.94 -22.31 3.62
C ARG A 20 -34.27 -22.18 2.87
N GLU A 21 -35.33 -22.25 3.67
CA GLU A 21 -36.71 -22.57 3.32
C GLU A 21 -37.40 -21.59 2.36
N ARG A 22 -38.27 -22.18 1.53
CA ARG A 22 -39.08 -21.53 0.51
C ARG A 22 -40.18 -20.65 1.12
N SER A 23 -40.21 -19.38 0.73
CA SER A 23 -41.39 -18.51 0.80
C SER A 23 -41.65 -17.90 -0.58
N SER A 24 -42.80 -18.24 -1.16
CA SER A 24 -43.18 -17.93 -2.54
C SER A 24 -43.76 -16.52 -2.68
N ILE A 25 -43.10 -15.64 -3.43
CA ILE A 25 -43.71 -14.43 -3.99
C ILE A 25 -43.41 -14.37 -5.50
N ARG A 26 -44.48 -14.23 -6.28
CA ARG A 26 -44.50 -14.26 -7.75
C ARG A 26 -43.78 -13.05 -8.36
N LYS A 27 -42.67 -13.24 -9.07
CA LYS A 27 -42.18 -12.30 -10.10
C LYS A 27 -42.78 -12.66 -11.47
N ARG A 28 -43.30 -11.65 -12.17
CA ARG A 28 -43.77 -11.74 -13.57
C ARG A 28 -42.55 -11.75 -14.49
N GLY A 29 -42.54 -12.69 -15.42
CA GLY A 29 -41.40 -12.94 -16.30
C GLY A 29 -41.23 -11.95 -17.45
N ARG A 30 -39.97 -11.75 -17.83
CA ARG A 30 -39.53 -11.51 -19.20
C ARG A 30 -38.50 -12.59 -19.55
N THR A 31 -38.61 -13.11 -20.76
CA THR A 31 -37.90 -14.30 -21.26
C THR A 31 -36.63 -13.88 -21.99
N PRO A 32 -35.44 -14.44 -21.70
CA PRO A 32 -34.30 -14.28 -22.58
C PRO A 32 -34.38 -15.29 -23.73
N ARG A 33 -34.23 -14.80 -24.97
CA ARG A 33 -34.11 -15.65 -26.16
C ARG A 33 -32.65 -16.05 -26.34
N ARG A 34 -32.27 -17.24 -25.87
CA ARG A 34 -31.07 -17.93 -26.34
C ARG A 34 -31.34 -18.56 -27.71
N THR A 35 -30.59 -18.16 -28.72
CA THR A 35 -30.41 -18.96 -29.94
C THR A 35 -28.96 -19.42 -29.98
N VAL A 36 -28.74 -20.70 -29.69
CA VAL A 36 -27.47 -21.40 -29.90
C VAL A 36 -27.42 -21.79 -31.38
N LEU A 37 -26.40 -21.34 -32.11
CA LEU A 37 -26.11 -21.81 -33.46
C LEU A 37 -24.81 -22.62 -33.42
N ALA A 38 -24.98 -23.94 -33.52
CA ALA A 38 -23.91 -24.91 -33.62
C ALA A 38 -23.19 -24.78 -34.97
N ALA A 39 -21.87 -24.62 -34.94
CA ALA A 39 -21.01 -24.71 -36.11
C ALA A 39 -20.98 -26.15 -36.64
N SER A 40 -21.27 -26.32 -37.93
CA SER A 40 -20.95 -27.54 -38.67
C SER A 40 -20.31 -27.16 -40.00
N VAL A 41 -19.07 -27.63 -40.18
CA VAL A 41 -18.22 -27.43 -41.37
C VAL A 41 -18.68 -28.38 -42.48
N ALA A 42 -19.07 -27.84 -43.63
CA ALA A 42 -19.02 -28.55 -44.92
C ALA A 42 -18.98 -27.53 -46.08
N GLY A 43 -18.01 -27.68 -46.99
CA GLY A 43 -17.59 -26.64 -47.93
C GLY A 43 -18.33 -26.52 -49.27
N LEU A 44 -17.98 -25.40 -49.93
CA LEU A 44 -17.91 -25.09 -51.37
C LEU A 44 -19.16 -25.26 -52.26
N ALA A 45 -19.79 -24.13 -52.61
CA ALA A 45 -20.05 -23.71 -54.00
C ALA A 45 -20.55 -22.25 -54.03
N GLY A 46 -19.94 -21.42 -54.87
CA GLY A 46 -20.19 -19.99 -54.94
C GLY A 46 -21.59 -19.59 -55.40
N THR A 47 -22.11 -18.54 -54.77
CA THR A 47 -23.04 -17.61 -55.38
C THR A 47 -22.77 -16.23 -54.79
N ALA A 48 -22.42 -15.27 -55.63
CA ALA A 48 -22.29 -13.87 -55.24
C ALA A 48 -23.65 -13.36 -54.76
N LEU A 49 -23.82 -13.24 -53.45
CA LEU A 49 -24.78 -12.32 -52.88
C LEU A 49 -23.99 -11.10 -52.40
N SER A 50 -24.19 -9.98 -53.08
CA SER A 50 -23.91 -8.66 -52.54
C SER A 50 -24.76 -8.48 -51.29
N GLY A 51 -24.24 -8.93 -50.15
CA GLY A 51 -24.69 -8.48 -48.85
C GLY A 51 -24.32 -7.01 -48.75
N ARG A 52 -25.33 -6.16 -48.55
CA ARG A 52 -25.09 -4.85 -47.96
C ARG A 52 -24.45 -5.14 -46.60
N ALA A 53 -23.14 -4.93 -46.49
CA ALA A 53 -22.58 -4.47 -45.25
C ALA A 53 -23.41 -3.22 -44.89
N GLY A 54 -24.17 -3.30 -43.79
CA GLY A 54 -24.57 -2.07 -43.13
C GLY A 54 -23.27 -1.36 -42.84
N ALA A 55 -23.07 -0.17 -43.40
CA ALA A 55 -22.11 0.73 -42.83
C ALA A 55 -22.56 0.91 -41.37
N GLN A 56 -21.77 0.43 -40.42
CA GLN A 56 -21.80 1.00 -39.07
C GLN A 56 -21.58 2.48 -39.29
N THR A 57 -22.54 3.27 -38.84
CA THR A 57 -22.48 4.72 -38.87
C THR A 57 -21.31 5.13 -37.97
N GLU A 58 -20.36 5.90 -38.51
CA GLU A 58 -19.16 6.43 -37.83
C GLU A 58 -19.48 7.38 -36.64
N ASN A 59 -20.71 7.36 -36.10
CA ASN A 59 -21.26 8.37 -35.18
C ASN A 59 -21.91 7.78 -33.90
N ASP A 60 -21.84 6.46 -33.67
CA ASP A 60 -22.54 5.80 -32.55
C ASP A 60 -21.56 5.26 -31.48
N THR A 61 -20.37 5.86 -31.36
CA THR A 61 -19.32 5.43 -30.41
C THR A 61 -18.81 6.57 -29.55
N VAL A 62 -18.24 6.20 -28.39
CA VAL A 62 -17.44 7.08 -27.54
C VAL A 62 -16.13 6.38 -27.22
N THR A 63 -15.02 7.08 -27.41
CA THR A 63 -13.69 6.60 -27.06
C THR A 63 -13.17 7.34 -25.83
N ILE A 64 -12.73 6.58 -24.83
CA ILE A 64 -12.19 7.08 -23.57
C ILE A 64 -10.70 6.77 -23.57
N VAL A 65 -9.91 7.84 -23.58
CA VAL A 65 -8.48 7.82 -23.33
C VAL A 65 -8.30 8.06 -21.83
N HIS A 66 -7.62 7.18 -21.12
CA HIS A 66 -7.41 7.24 -19.66
C HIS A 66 -6.08 6.57 -19.32
N ASP A 67 -5.39 6.78 -18.21
CA ASP A 67 -5.60 7.59 -17.02
C ASP A 67 -4.38 8.51 -16.88
N LEU A 68 -3.99 8.96 -15.70
CA LEU A 68 -2.73 9.65 -15.42
C LEU A 68 -2.11 9.08 -14.13
N HIS A 69 -2.82 9.13 -13.00
CA HIS A 69 -2.50 8.48 -11.71
C HIS A 69 -1.01 8.58 -11.32
N THR A 70 -0.51 9.82 -11.24
CA THR A 70 0.94 10.09 -11.23
C THR A 70 1.56 10.24 -9.84
N HIS A 71 0.75 10.30 -8.80
CA HIS A 71 1.13 10.79 -7.47
C HIS A 71 1.87 12.15 -7.53
N SER A 72 1.48 13.01 -8.48
CA SER A 72 2.12 14.29 -8.76
C SER A 72 3.59 14.22 -9.24
N GLY A 73 4.06 13.06 -9.68
CA GLY A 73 5.32 12.94 -10.40
C GLY A 73 5.17 13.44 -11.83
N ILE A 74 6.23 14.04 -12.41
CA ILE A 74 6.24 14.45 -13.85
C ILE A 74 7.09 13.50 -14.73
N GLY A 75 7.62 12.44 -14.12
CA GLY A 75 8.40 11.38 -14.79
C GLY A 75 9.87 11.75 -15.08
N PRO A 76 10.78 10.77 -15.18
CA PRO A 76 12.18 11.00 -15.49
C PRO A 76 12.39 11.64 -16.89
N LEU A 77 13.44 12.46 -17.03
CA LEU A 77 13.80 13.08 -18.32
C LEU A 77 14.03 12.04 -19.44
N ASP A 78 14.69 10.94 -19.09
CA ASP A 78 15.11 9.89 -20.04
C ASP A 78 14.21 8.64 -20.01
N GLY A 79 12.97 8.76 -19.50
CA GLY A 79 12.00 7.65 -19.46
C GLY A 79 10.57 8.10 -19.70
N PRO A 80 9.57 7.26 -19.33
CA PRO A 80 8.16 7.61 -19.43
C PRO A 80 7.86 8.85 -18.57
N ASN A 81 7.27 9.88 -19.16
CA ASN A 81 7.04 11.16 -18.51
C ASN A 81 5.90 11.94 -19.15
N ILE A 82 5.49 13.03 -18.50
CA ILE A 82 4.34 13.84 -18.94
C ILE A 82 4.49 14.43 -20.34
N ALA A 83 5.72 14.69 -20.81
CA ALA A 83 5.96 15.22 -22.15
C ALA A 83 5.72 14.17 -23.24
N ARG A 84 6.13 12.92 -23.00
CA ARG A 84 5.81 11.79 -23.87
C ARG A 84 4.32 11.47 -23.80
N TYR A 85 3.76 11.50 -22.59
CA TYR A 85 2.33 11.31 -22.35
C TYR A 85 1.46 12.27 -23.15
N ARG A 86 1.81 13.56 -23.13
CA ARG A 86 1.16 14.59 -23.94
C ARG A 86 1.14 14.23 -25.43
N THR A 87 2.24 13.72 -25.97
CA THR A 87 2.32 13.35 -27.39
C THR A 87 1.36 12.20 -27.70
N VAL A 88 1.32 11.17 -26.87
CA VAL A 88 0.41 10.03 -27.08
C VAL A 88 -1.05 10.47 -26.94
N ILE A 89 -1.40 11.28 -25.94
CA ILE A 89 -2.76 11.84 -25.78
C ILE A 89 -3.17 12.60 -27.04
N ASP A 90 -2.33 13.51 -27.53
CA ASP A 90 -2.61 14.30 -28.73
C ASP A 90 -2.83 13.40 -29.96
N GLU A 91 -2.03 12.35 -30.12
CA GLU A 91 -2.18 11.38 -31.19
C GLU A 91 -3.52 10.64 -31.10
N GLN A 92 -3.92 10.19 -29.90
CA GLN A 92 -5.19 9.48 -29.71
C GLN A 92 -6.40 10.40 -29.94
N LEU A 93 -6.37 11.62 -29.40
CA LEU A 93 -7.44 12.62 -29.56
C LEU A 93 -7.53 13.15 -31.00
N ALA A 94 -6.41 13.28 -31.72
CA ALA A 94 -6.42 13.72 -33.12
C ALA A 94 -6.86 12.61 -34.10
N ALA A 95 -6.65 11.33 -33.74
CA ALA A 95 -7.01 10.20 -34.58
C ALA A 95 -8.52 9.86 -34.53
N ARG A 96 -9.24 10.34 -33.52
CA ARG A 96 -10.63 9.94 -33.21
C ARG A 96 -11.48 11.16 -32.88
N GLU A 97 -12.52 11.41 -33.67
CA GLU A 97 -13.44 12.53 -33.44
C GLU A 97 -14.35 12.31 -32.21
N ASP A 98 -14.48 11.05 -31.78
CA ASP A 98 -15.27 10.58 -30.65
C ASP A 98 -14.43 10.33 -29.38
N ALA A 99 -13.19 10.84 -29.31
CA ALA A 99 -12.31 10.61 -28.17
C ALA A 99 -12.35 11.76 -27.13
N VAL A 100 -12.35 11.37 -25.86
CA VAL A 100 -12.16 12.27 -24.70
C VAL A 100 -11.09 11.73 -23.77
N PHE A 101 -10.34 12.63 -23.13
CA PHE A 101 -9.34 12.26 -22.12
C PHE A 101 -9.89 12.46 -20.71
N LEU A 102 -9.85 11.41 -19.88
CA LEU A 102 -10.34 11.38 -18.50
C LEU A 102 -9.26 10.85 -17.55
N THR A 103 -9.25 11.32 -16.30
CA THR A 103 -8.34 10.83 -15.25
C THR A 103 -9.10 10.40 -14.00
N SER A 104 -8.49 9.59 -13.13
CA SER A 104 -9.14 8.99 -11.96
C SER A 104 -8.57 9.39 -10.60
N GLY A 105 -7.55 10.26 -10.55
CA GLY A 105 -7.09 10.91 -9.31
C GLY A 105 -5.70 10.49 -8.83
N ASP A 106 -5.27 11.06 -7.71
CA ASP A 106 -3.89 11.07 -7.18
C ASP A 106 -2.91 11.85 -8.07
N GLU A 107 -3.26 13.09 -8.38
CA GLU A 107 -2.46 13.98 -9.22
C GLU A 107 -1.76 15.10 -8.44
N LEU A 108 -2.21 15.43 -7.23
CA LEU A 108 -1.66 16.55 -6.46
C LEU A 108 -0.57 16.15 -5.45
N GLY A 109 -0.59 14.92 -4.94
CA GLY A 109 0.39 14.35 -4.01
C GLY A 109 0.62 12.86 -4.29
N SER A 110 1.62 12.19 -3.73
CA SER A 110 2.78 12.71 -3.01
C SER A 110 4.07 12.48 -3.83
N SER A 111 4.86 13.53 -4.03
CA SER A 111 6.15 13.48 -4.73
C SER A 111 7.14 14.48 -4.13
N PRO A 112 8.46 14.31 -4.35
CA PRO A 112 9.44 15.31 -3.91
C PRO A 112 9.17 16.72 -4.45
N VAL A 113 8.55 16.83 -5.62
CA VAL A 113 8.18 18.12 -6.20
C VAL A 113 6.94 18.67 -5.49
N SER A 114 5.89 17.85 -5.30
CA SER A 114 4.67 18.28 -4.62
C SER A 114 4.90 18.62 -3.15
N PHE A 115 5.94 18.08 -2.49
CA PHE A 115 6.36 18.53 -1.16
C PHE A 115 6.59 20.05 -1.09
N PHE A 116 7.18 20.65 -2.14
CA PHE A 116 7.44 22.09 -2.20
C PHE A 116 6.31 22.88 -2.84
N THR A 117 5.69 22.33 -3.88
CA THR A 117 4.74 23.04 -4.75
C THR A 117 3.29 22.79 -4.39
N LYS A 118 3.02 21.78 -3.55
CA LYS A 118 1.70 21.29 -3.16
C LYS A 118 0.79 21.08 -4.36
N GLY A 119 1.27 20.37 -5.38
CA GLY A 119 0.53 20.05 -6.61
C GLY A 119 0.46 21.15 -7.68
N THR A 120 0.88 22.40 -7.39
CA THR A 120 0.78 23.51 -8.37
C THR A 120 1.57 23.26 -9.66
N HIS A 121 2.69 22.53 -9.59
CA HIS A 121 3.50 22.18 -10.76
C HIS A 121 2.76 21.23 -11.69
N ASN A 122 2.02 20.26 -11.15
CA ASN A 122 1.32 19.25 -11.93
C ASN A 122 0.06 19.85 -12.57
N VAL A 123 -0.72 20.63 -11.81
CA VAL A 123 -1.87 21.39 -12.34
C VAL A 123 -1.47 22.23 -13.55
N ALA A 124 -0.29 22.86 -13.53
CA ALA A 124 0.19 23.65 -14.66
C ALA A 124 0.43 22.83 -15.95
N PHE A 125 0.75 21.53 -15.86
CA PHE A 125 0.82 20.65 -17.03
C PHE A 125 -0.56 20.11 -17.39
N MET A 126 -1.34 19.66 -16.40
CA MET A 126 -2.68 19.11 -16.60
C MET A 126 -3.64 20.10 -17.28
N ASN A 127 -3.53 21.40 -16.98
CA ASN A 127 -4.30 22.46 -17.66
C ASN A 127 -4.11 22.46 -19.18
N GLU A 128 -3.01 21.91 -19.68
CA GLU A 128 -2.73 21.81 -21.11
C GLU A 128 -3.07 20.43 -21.68
N LEU A 129 -3.43 19.40 -20.89
CA LEU A 129 -3.68 18.03 -21.38
C LEU A 129 -5.08 17.79 -22.00
N ASP A 130 -5.89 18.83 -22.21
CA ASP A 130 -7.23 18.72 -22.78
C ASP A 130 -8.15 17.73 -22.01
N ILE A 131 -8.01 17.70 -20.68
CA ILE A 131 -8.78 16.83 -19.77
C ILE A 131 -10.27 17.23 -19.79
N ALA A 132 -11.14 16.28 -20.12
CA ALA A 132 -12.58 16.51 -20.17
C ALA A 132 -13.24 16.41 -18.79
N ALA A 133 -12.73 15.53 -17.91
CA ALA A 133 -13.01 15.49 -16.48
C ALA A 133 -11.91 14.74 -15.72
N ALA A 134 -11.58 15.21 -14.52
CA ALA A 134 -10.62 14.57 -13.62
C ALA A 134 -11.31 14.08 -12.34
N GLY A 135 -11.26 12.78 -12.08
CA GLY A 135 -11.60 12.20 -10.78
C GLY A 135 -10.61 12.61 -9.70
N VAL A 136 -11.02 12.53 -8.44
CA VAL A 136 -10.11 12.72 -7.29
C VAL A 136 -9.70 11.37 -6.70
N GLY A 137 -8.53 11.34 -6.08
CA GLY A 137 -8.01 10.25 -5.26
C GLY A 137 -7.66 10.71 -3.85
N ASN A 138 -7.12 9.82 -3.02
CA ASN A 138 -6.76 10.15 -1.64
C ASN A 138 -5.57 11.12 -1.57
N HIS A 139 -4.57 10.97 -2.43
CA HIS A 139 -3.39 11.81 -2.42
C HIS A 139 -3.64 13.22 -2.95
N ASP A 140 -4.82 13.48 -3.54
CA ASP A 140 -5.24 14.84 -3.85
C ASP A 140 -5.52 15.69 -2.60
N PHE A 141 -5.68 15.04 -1.44
CA PHE A 141 -5.97 15.66 -0.14
C PHE A 141 -4.80 15.59 0.84
N ASP A 142 -3.62 15.08 0.44
CA ASP A 142 -2.44 14.94 1.33
C ASP A 142 -1.99 16.26 2.00
N TYR A 143 -2.33 17.39 1.38
CA TYR A 143 -2.00 18.74 1.86
C TYR A 143 -3.19 19.47 2.49
N GLY A 144 -4.23 18.73 2.86
CA GLY A 144 -5.47 19.23 3.45
C GLY A 144 -6.51 19.67 2.41
N VAL A 145 -7.78 19.63 2.81
CA VAL A 145 -8.94 19.96 1.97
C VAL A 145 -8.90 21.39 1.42
N GLU A 146 -8.35 22.35 2.17
CA GLU A 146 -8.19 23.73 1.70
C GLU A 146 -7.21 23.82 0.54
N THR A 147 -6.08 23.12 0.63
CA THR A 147 -5.09 23.10 -0.45
C THR A 147 -5.68 22.40 -1.68
N ALA A 148 -6.37 21.27 -1.50
CA ALA A 148 -7.04 20.55 -2.57
C ALA A 148 -8.04 21.47 -3.30
N ALA A 149 -8.91 22.15 -2.57
CA ALA A 149 -9.87 23.12 -3.11
C ALA A 149 -9.20 24.25 -3.92
N GLU A 150 -8.09 24.82 -3.43
CA GLU A 150 -7.33 25.81 -4.19
C GLU A 150 -6.80 25.26 -5.52
N ARG A 151 -6.37 23.98 -5.56
CA ARG A 151 -5.90 23.35 -6.80
C ARG A 151 -7.05 23.08 -7.75
N PHE A 152 -8.17 22.59 -7.25
CA PHE A 152 -9.37 22.37 -8.03
C PHE A 152 -9.85 23.68 -8.68
N GLU A 153 -9.93 24.77 -7.91
CA GLU A 153 -10.33 26.10 -8.43
C GLU A 153 -9.33 26.72 -9.41
N SER A 154 -8.04 26.36 -9.31
CA SER A 154 -6.99 26.84 -10.23
C SER A 154 -6.85 26.02 -11.51
N SER A 155 -7.57 24.91 -11.61
CA SER A 155 -7.52 24.01 -12.76
C SER A 155 -8.40 24.55 -13.91
N GLU A 156 -7.94 24.36 -15.15
CA GLU A 156 -8.67 24.77 -16.37
C GLU A 156 -9.58 23.65 -16.91
N PHE A 157 -9.61 22.52 -16.22
CA PHE A 157 -10.46 21.36 -16.44
C PHE A 157 -11.34 21.11 -15.21
N PRO A 158 -12.50 20.42 -15.36
CA PRO A 158 -13.41 20.17 -14.25
C PRO A 158 -12.96 18.96 -13.43
N TRP A 159 -12.94 19.13 -12.11
CA TRP A 159 -12.79 18.03 -11.16
C TRP A 159 -14.15 17.42 -10.83
N ILE A 160 -14.23 16.09 -10.77
CA ILE A 160 -15.42 15.35 -10.39
C ILE A 160 -15.16 14.49 -9.15
N ASN A 161 -16.12 14.49 -8.23
CA ASN A 161 -16.11 13.68 -7.02
C ASN A 161 -17.55 13.47 -6.53
N SER A 162 -18.01 12.22 -6.52
CA SER A 162 -19.38 11.88 -6.14
C SER A 162 -19.51 11.45 -4.68
N ALA A 163 -18.41 10.97 -4.08
CA ALA A 163 -18.39 10.31 -2.78
C ALA A 163 -17.99 11.24 -1.62
N LEU A 164 -17.28 12.34 -1.87
CA LEU A 164 -16.83 13.27 -0.84
C LEU A 164 -17.71 14.54 -0.80
N SER A 165 -18.02 15.02 0.40
CA SER A 165 -18.77 16.28 0.58
C SER A 165 -18.46 16.95 1.92
N THR A 166 -18.79 18.24 2.02
CA THR A 166 -18.73 18.97 3.29
C THR A 166 -19.71 18.39 4.32
N PRO A 167 -19.63 18.75 5.61
CA PRO A 167 -20.59 18.32 6.62
C PRO A 167 -22.05 18.67 6.28
N GLU A 168 -22.27 19.70 5.46
CA GLU A 168 -23.58 20.14 4.98
C GLU A 168 -24.12 19.30 3.80
N GLY A 169 -23.28 18.43 3.22
CA GLY A 169 -23.57 17.64 2.02
C GLY A 169 -23.34 18.38 0.70
N ASP A 170 -22.65 19.52 0.74
CA ASP A 170 -22.26 20.24 -0.49
C ASP A 170 -20.99 19.60 -1.10
N PRO A 171 -20.81 19.65 -2.44
CA PRO A 171 -19.56 19.21 -3.06
C PRO A 171 -18.35 19.98 -2.52
N ILE A 172 -17.18 19.33 -2.49
CA ILE A 172 -15.92 20.01 -2.17
C ILE A 172 -15.72 21.19 -3.14
N PRO A 173 -15.33 22.39 -2.66
CA PRO A 173 -15.17 23.55 -3.53
C PRO A 173 -14.24 23.25 -4.72
N GLY A 174 -14.66 23.67 -5.93
CA GLY A 174 -13.95 23.38 -7.17
C GLY A 174 -14.28 22.03 -7.82
N THR A 175 -15.15 21.21 -7.21
CA THR A 175 -15.58 19.91 -7.76
C THR A 175 -17.06 19.88 -8.18
N GLU A 176 -17.39 19.02 -9.13
CA GLU A 176 -18.76 18.65 -9.53
C GLU A 176 -19.05 17.20 -9.05
N ARG A 177 -20.29 16.85 -8.70
CA ARG A 177 -20.58 15.44 -8.31
C ARG A 177 -20.46 14.46 -9.46
N TRP A 178 -20.76 14.90 -10.67
CA TRP A 178 -20.71 14.15 -11.91
C TRP A 178 -20.71 15.16 -13.06
N ARG A 179 -20.44 14.70 -14.28
CA ARG A 179 -20.47 15.53 -15.48
C ARG A 179 -21.03 14.76 -16.67
N THR A 180 -21.76 15.45 -17.55
CA THR A 180 -22.10 14.94 -18.88
C THR A 180 -21.26 15.63 -19.96
N ILE A 181 -20.83 14.86 -20.95
CA ILE A 181 -19.98 15.30 -22.06
C ILE A 181 -20.62 14.84 -23.35
N GLU A 182 -20.86 15.78 -24.27
CA GLU A 182 -21.38 15.46 -25.61
C GLU A 182 -20.24 14.95 -26.49
N VAL A 183 -20.35 13.73 -27.00
CA VAL A 183 -19.39 13.09 -27.90
C VAL A 183 -20.13 12.62 -29.15
N GLY A 184 -19.98 13.37 -30.24
CA GLY A 184 -20.75 13.12 -31.45
C GLY A 184 -22.25 13.30 -31.21
N ASP A 185 -23.00 12.20 -31.38
CA ASP A 185 -24.45 12.13 -31.12
C ASP A 185 -24.79 11.47 -29.77
N LEU A 186 -23.78 11.10 -28.96
CA LEU A 186 -23.93 10.46 -27.66
C LEU A 186 -23.64 11.42 -26.50
N THR A 187 -24.32 11.19 -25.38
CA THR A 187 -24.06 11.84 -24.09
C THR A 187 -23.30 10.89 -23.17
N LEU A 188 -22.03 11.16 -22.89
CA LEU A 188 -21.23 10.41 -21.91
C LEU A 188 -21.46 10.99 -20.50
N GLY A 189 -21.95 10.18 -19.57
CA GLY A 189 -22.00 10.49 -18.15
C GLY A 189 -20.75 9.98 -17.42
N VAL A 190 -20.09 10.84 -16.66
CA VAL A 190 -18.89 10.49 -15.88
C VAL A 190 -19.07 10.89 -14.43
N PHE A 191 -18.71 9.99 -13.52
CA PHE A 191 -18.70 10.23 -12.08
C PHE A 191 -17.46 9.58 -11.44
N ASN A 192 -17.15 9.93 -10.19
CA ASN A 192 -15.95 9.47 -9.49
C ASN A 192 -16.27 9.01 -8.07
N VAL A 193 -15.66 7.91 -7.66
CA VAL A 193 -15.74 7.40 -6.29
C VAL A 193 -14.34 7.10 -5.78
N VAL A 194 -14.18 7.18 -4.46
CA VAL A 194 -12.90 6.99 -3.78
C VAL A 194 -12.95 5.79 -2.84
N VAL A 195 -11.78 5.26 -2.50
CA VAL A 195 -11.59 4.10 -1.63
C VAL A 195 -12.28 4.24 -0.27
N ARG A 196 -12.76 3.11 0.27
CA ARG A 196 -13.32 3.04 1.62
C ARG A 196 -12.26 3.40 2.67
N GLY A 197 -12.69 3.94 3.80
CA GLY A 197 -11.78 4.32 4.88
C GLY A 197 -10.93 5.56 4.56
N PHE A 198 -11.40 6.41 3.63
CA PHE A 198 -10.74 7.63 3.15
C PHE A 198 -10.14 8.51 4.27
N HIS A 199 -10.87 8.69 5.37
CA HIS A 199 -10.40 9.46 6.54
C HIS A 199 -9.14 8.90 7.19
N ASN A 200 -8.74 7.66 6.90
CA ASN A 200 -7.60 7.03 7.55
C ASN A 200 -6.34 7.01 6.67
N ILE A 201 -6.41 7.50 5.43
CA ILE A 201 -5.33 7.39 4.44
C ILE A 201 -4.86 8.74 3.90
N THR A 202 -5.55 9.83 4.23
CA THR A 202 -5.22 11.19 3.78
C THR A 202 -5.69 12.24 4.80
N ASP A 203 -5.27 13.49 4.62
CA ASP A 203 -5.64 14.63 5.48
C ASP A 203 -7.05 15.16 5.13
N TYR A 204 -8.05 14.34 5.45
CA TYR A 204 -9.47 14.65 5.22
C TYR A 204 -10.25 14.70 6.54
N PRO A 205 -10.87 15.84 6.91
CA PRO A 205 -11.43 16.03 8.25
C PRO A 205 -12.56 15.04 8.58
N GLU A 206 -12.60 14.54 9.82
CA GLU A 206 -13.58 13.53 10.26
C GLU A 206 -15.04 13.99 10.14
N GLU A 207 -15.32 15.29 10.21
CA GLU A 207 -16.67 15.82 10.07
C GLU A 207 -17.17 15.87 8.61
N TYR A 208 -16.26 15.77 7.63
CA TYR A 208 -16.63 15.70 6.23
C TYR A 208 -17.14 14.30 5.89
N VAL A 209 -17.91 14.18 4.82
CA VAL A 209 -18.51 12.91 4.42
C VAL A 209 -17.61 12.22 3.39
N ALA A 210 -17.39 10.92 3.60
CA ALA A 210 -16.90 9.98 2.59
C ALA A 210 -17.90 8.83 2.45
N GLY A 211 -18.59 8.78 1.31
CA GLY A 211 -19.65 7.80 1.01
C GLY A 211 -19.10 6.42 0.62
N ASP A 212 -19.90 5.38 0.82
CA ASP A 212 -19.57 4.03 0.34
C ASP A 212 -19.58 4.00 -1.20
N PRO A 213 -18.53 3.49 -1.86
CA PRO A 213 -18.40 3.55 -3.31
C PRO A 213 -19.48 2.78 -4.06
N VAL A 214 -20.02 1.68 -3.50
CA VAL A 214 -21.08 0.89 -4.15
C VAL A 214 -22.41 1.64 -4.09
N GLU A 215 -22.77 2.18 -2.93
CA GLU A 215 -24.01 2.95 -2.77
C GLU A 215 -23.98 4.26 -3.57
N VAL A 216 -22.84 4.96 -3.59
CA VAL A 216 -22.67 6.18 -4.40
C VAL A 216 -22.73 5.85 -5.89
N SER A 217 -22.11 4.75 -6.34
CA SER A 217 -22.17 4.34 -7.75
C SER A 217 -23.61 4.04 -8.19
N ARG A 218 -24.40 3.38 -7.35
CA ARG A 218 -25.83 3.16 -7.61
C ARG A 218 -26.60 4.49 -7.76
N GLU A 219 -26.36 5.44 -6.85
CA GLU A 219 -26.97 6.78 -6.90
C GLU A 219 -26.60 7.53 -8.19
N MET A 220 -25.33 7.48 -8.59
CA MET A 220 -24.82 8.22 -9.75
C MET A 220 -25.27 7.63 -11.07
N VAL A 221 -25.36 6.29 -11.19
CA VAL A 221 -25.95 5.66 -12.38
C VAL A 221 -27.42 6.08 -12.54
N GLU A 222 -28.24 5.97 -11.48
CA GLU A 222 -29.64 6.42 -11.53
C GLU A 222 -29.76 7.92 -11.88
N THR A 223 -28.82 8.74 -11.40
CA THR A 223 -28.79 10.18 -11.68
C THR A 223 -28.43 10.46 -13.14
N LEU A 224 -27.37 9.84 -13.66
CA LEU A 224 -26.90 10.07 -15.03
C LEU A 224 -27.88 9.50 -16.08
N GLU A 225 -28.54 8.37 -15.80
CA GLU A 225 -29.65 7.88 -16.62
C GLU A 225 -30.80 8.91 -16.69
N ALA A 226 -31.13 9.55 -15.55
CA ALA A 226 -32.20 10.55 -15.49
C ALA A 226 -31.82 11.86 -16.23
N GLU A 227 -30.54 12.19 -16.27
CA GLU A 227 -29.99 13.32 -17.04
C GLU A 227 -29.82 13.00 -18.54
N GLY A 228 -30.01 11.73 -18.93
CA GLY A 228 -30.05 11.31 -20.32
C GLY A 228 -28.70 10.88 -20.89
N ALA A 229 -27.78 10.41 -20.04
CA ALA A 229 -26.56 9.76 -20.51
C ALA A 229 -26.89 8.52 -21.34
N ASP A 230 -26.23 8.38 -22.49
CA ASP A 230 -26.30 7.20 -23.35
C ASP A 230 -25.27 6.14 -22.92
N VAL A 231 -24.13 6.60 -22.38
CA VAL A 231 -23.05 5.76 -21.84
C VAL A 231 -22.62 6.33 -20.47
N ILE A 232 -22.50 5.49 -19.45
CA ILE A 232 -22.14 5.88 -18.08
C ILE A 232 -20.84 5.20 -17.66
N VAL A 233 -19.85 6.01 -17.27
CA VAL A 233 -18.52 5.53 -16.89
C VAL A 233 -18.10 6.05 -15.51
N LEU A 234 -17.46 5.17 -14.75
CA LEU A 234 -16.86 5.47 -13.46
C LEU A 234 -15.35 5.74 -13.63
N ALA A 235 -14.93 6.96 -13.33
CA ALA A 235 -13.53 7.32 -13.09
C ALA A 235 -13.17 6.92 -11.66
N SER A 236 -12.58 5.74 -11.48
CA SER A 236 -12.53 5.02 -10.22
C SER A 236 -11.23 5.25 -9.46
N HIS A 237 -11.34 5.51 -8.16
CA HIS A 237 -10.19 5.57 -7.25
C HIS A 237 -10.39 4.65 -6.04
N VAL A 238 -10.78 3.41 -6.30
CA VAL A 238 -10.98 2.36 -5.28
C VAL A 238 -9.99 1.22 -5.48
N ALA A 239 -9.88 0.35 -4.48
CA ALA A 239 -9.11 -0.88 -4.63
C ALA A 239 -9.73 -1.79 -5.71
N HIS A 240 -8.88 -2.53 -6.42
CA HIS A 240 -9.24 -3.48 -7.49
C HIS A 240 -10.51 -4.30 -7.18
N ASP A 241 -10.53 -5.01 -6.03
CA ASP A 241 -11.65 -5.87 -5.64
C ASP A 241 -13.00 -5.14 -5.53
N THR A 242 -12.96 -3.85 -5.20
CA THR A 242 -14.17 -3.03 -5.07
C THR A 242 -14.84 -2.81 -6.43
N HIS A 243 -14.12 -2.89 -7.56
CA HIS A 243 -14.75 -2.84 -8.88
C HIS A 243 -15.72 -3.99 -9.08
N TYR A 244 -15.34 -5.22 -8.69
CA TYR A 244 -16.22 -6.38 -8.79
C TYR A 244 -17.46 -6.22 -7.90
N GLU A 245 -17.30 -5.73 -6.66
CA GLU A 245 -18.46 -5.41 -5.81
C GLU A 245 -19.42 -4.41 -6.46
N ILE A 246 -18.89 -3.37 -7.12
CA ILE A 246 -19.70 -2.35 -7.82
C ILE A 246 -20.46 -3.00 -8.98
N THR A 247 -19.77 -3.73 -9.85
CA THR A 247 -20.40 -4.35 -11.04
C THR A 247 -21.47 -5.38 -10.66
N GLU A 248 -21.32 -6.11 -9.56
CA GLU A 248 -22.35 -7.04 -9.06
C GLU A 248 -23.60 -6.33 -8.50
N ALA A 249 -23.42 -5.11 -7.99
CA ALA A 249 -24.43 -4.41 -7.20
C ALA A 249 -25.12 -3.26 -7.96
N VAL A 250 -24.58 -2.83 -9.10
CA VAL A 250 -25.00 -1.65 -9.84
C VAL A 250 -25.31 -2.01 -11.30
N ASP A 251 -26.60 -2.17 -11.61
CA ASP A 251 -27.06 -2.29 -13.00
C ASP A 251 -26.94 -0.93 -13.72
N GLY A 252 -26.54 -0.92 -14.99
CA GLY A 252 -26.53 0.28 -15.84
C GLY A 252 -25.21 1.06 -15.88
N LEU A 253 -24.15 0.53 -15.26
CA LEU A 253 -22.79 1.03 -15.40
C LEU A 253 -22.09 0.36 -16.59
N ASP A 254 -21.63 1.13 -17.57
CA ASP A 254 -21.07 0.57 -18.81
C ASP A 254 -19.57 0.29 -18.68
N ALA A 255 -18.82 1.19 -18.03
CA ALA A 255 -17.40 0.97 -17.79
C ALA A 255 -16.88 1.57 -16.48
N ILE A 256 -15.79 0.99 -15.99
CA ILE A 256 -14.94 1.44 -14.89
C ILE A 256 -13.52 1.57 -15.45
N PHE A 257 -12.86 2.69 -15.18
CA PHE A 257 -11.42 2.80 -15.40
C PHE A 257 -10.73 3.42 -14.18
N GLY A 258 -9.44 3.14 -14.05
CA GLY A 258 -8.64 3.63 -12.94
C GLY A 258 -8.75 2.78 -11.68
N SER A 259 -7.73 2.85 -10.84
CA SER A 259 -7.62 2.04 -9.63
C SER A 259 -6.65 2.66 -8.65
N HIS A 260 -6.91 2.45 -7.36
CA HIS A 260 -5.97 2.79 -6.28
C HIS A 260 -4.84 1.74 -6.17
N SER A 261 -5.05 0.53 -6.71
CA SER A 261 -4.19 -0.64 -6.45
C SER A 261 -2.98 -0.79 -7.39
N HIS A 262 -2.82 0.11 -8.37
CA HIS A 262 -1.73 0.08 -9.37
C HIS A 262 -1.67 -1.20 -10.23
N ILE A 263 -2.77 -1.95 -10.30
CA ILE A 263 -2.86 -3.16 -11.13
C ILE A 263 -2.84 -2.77 -12.61
N THR A 264 -2.15 -3.58 -13.41
CA THR A 264 -2.06 -3.39 -14.85
C THR A 264 -2.63 -4.61 -15.54
N PHE A 265 -3.69 -4.44 -16.34
CA PHE A 265 -4.24 -5.51 -17.14
C PHE A 265 -3.51 -5.64 -18.48
N ASP A 266 -3.43 -6.87 -19.00
CA ASP A 266 -3.01 -7.14 -20.37
C ASP A 266 -4.15 -6.94 -21.38
N GLU A 267 -5.41 -7.15 -20.96
CA GLU A 267 -6.65 -6.90 -21.72
C GLU A 267 -7.74 -6.39 -20.76
N ALA A 268 -8.65 -5.52 -21.21
CA ALA A 268 -9.81 -5.14 -20.39
C ALA A 268 -10.73 -6.34 -20.11
N GLU A 269 -11.32 -6.33 -18.91
CA GLU A 269 -12.26 -7.35 -18.49
C GLU A 269 -13.71 -6.90 -18.65
N VAL A 270 -14.64 -7.86 -18.77
CA VAL A 270 -16.08 -7.59 -18.74
C VAL A 270 -16.71 -8.43 -17.65
N HIS A 271 -17.17 -7.78 -16.58
CA HIS A 271 -17.78 -8.41 -15.42
C HIS A 271 -19.21 -7.89 -15.22
N GLU A 272 -20.18 -8.80 -15.10
CA GLU A 272 -21.63 -8.48 -15.02
C GLU A 272 -22.15 -7.50 -16.11
N GLY A 273 -21.45 -7.40 -17.24
CA GLY A 273 -21.81 -6.54 -18.37
C GLY A 273 -21.12 -5.17 -18.36
N THR A 274 -20.35 -4.85 -17.34
CA THR A 274 -19.53 -3.63 -17.21
C THR A 274 -18.10 -3.92 -17.61
N VAL A 275 -17.47 -3.01 -18.38
CA VAL A 275 -16.05 -3.09 -18.73
C VAL A 275 -15.19 -2.59 -17.58
N ILE A 276 -14.08 -3.27 -17.26
CA ILE A 276 -13.09 -2.84 -16.27
C ILE A 276 -11.73 -2.65 -16.96
N SER A 277 -11.14 -1.46 -16.80
CA SER A 277 -9.90 -1.07 -17.45
C SER A 277 -8.89 -0.48 -16.46
N GLU A 278 -7.90 -1.28 -16.06
CA GLU A 278 -6.80 -0.88 -15.18
C GLU A 278 -5.46 -0.91 -15.92
N ILE A 279 -4.73 0.21 -15.87
CA ILE A 279 -3.51 0.42 -16.68
C ILE A 279 -2.28 0.74 -15.82
N GLY A 280 -2.33 0.45 -14.53
CA GLY A 280 -1.20 0.64 -13.63
C GLY A 280 -0.97 2.08 -13.19
N TYR A 281 0.30 2.46 -13.09
CA TYR A 281 0.76 3.64 -12.37
C TYR A 281 1.55 4.62 -13.24
N ALA A 282 1.29 5.91 -13.04
CA ALA A 282 1.99 7.02 -13.66
C ALA A 282 2.06 6.92 -15.20
N TYR A 283 3.22 7.19 -15.78
CA TYR A 283 3.39 7.32 -17.23
C TYR A 283 3.73 6.02 -17.94
N ALA A 284 3.66 4.86 -17.28
CA ALA A 284 4.04 3.60 -17.90
C ALA A 284 3.10 3.21 -19.05
N HIS A 285 1.82 3.50 -18.91
CA HIS A 285 0.78 3.08 -19.85
C HIS A 285 -0.27 4.17 -20.06
N LEU A 286 -0.94 4.13 -21.20
CA LEU A 286 -2.16 4.88 -21.50
C LEU A 286 -3.21 3.90 -22.06
N GLY A 287 -4.37 3.83 -21.43
CA GLY A 287 -5.53 3.08 -21.87
C GLY A 287 -6.37 3.83 -22.88
N VAL A 288 -6.89 3.11 -23.86
CA VAL A 288 -7.87 3.58 -24.82
C VAL A 288 -8.97 2.52 -24.91
N MET A 289 -10.21 2.92 -24.65
CA MET A 289 -11.37 2.04 -24.80
C MET A 289 -12.47 2.71 -25.62
N THR A 290 -13.05 1.99 -26.57
CA THR A 290 -14.15 2.47 -27.40
C THR A 290 -15.40 1.66 -27.12
N LEU A 291 -16.47 2.35 -26.71
CA LEU A 291 -17.79 1.80 -26.41
C LEU A 291 -18.78 2.23 -27.49
N ASP A 292 -19.75 1.37 -27.80
CA ASP A 292 -20.90 1.76 -28.61
C ASP A 292 -22.02 2.42 -27.79
N SER A 293 -23.06 2.92 -28.46
CA SER A 293 -24.23 3.56 -27.84
C SER A 293 -25.03 2.68 -26.85
N SER A 294 -24.68 1.40 -26.71
CA SER A 294 -25.28 0.46 -25.75
C SER A 294 -24.34 0.06 -24.63
N GLY A 295 -23.15 0.66 -24.57
CA GLY A 295 -22.11 0.33 -23.59
C GLY A 295 -21.26 -0.89 -23.96
N GLU A 296 -21.42 -1.47 -25.16
CA GLU A 296 -20.63 -2.65 -25.56
C GLU A 296 -19.21 -2.24 -25.95
N LEU A 297 -18.20 -2.93 -25.40
CA LEU A 297 -16.79 -2.74 -25.75
C LEU A 297 -16.50 -3.18 -27.18
N LEU A 298 -16.07 -2.24 -28.02
CA LEU A 298 -15.69 -2.50 -29.41
C LEU A 298 -14.18 -2.65 -29.59
N GLU A 299 -13.41 -1.81 -28.91
CA GLU A 299 -11.94 -1.78 -28.99
C GLU A 299 -11.37 -1.41 -27.62
N TRP A 300 -10.25 -2.04 -27.28
CA TRP A 300 -9.45 -1.69 -26.12
C TRP A 300 -7.96 -1.83 -26.46
N GLU A 301 -7.15 -0.90 -25.99
CA GLU A 301 -5.71 -0.88 -26.17
C GLU A 301 -5.03 -0.30 -24.92
N ARG A 302 -4.00 -0.99 -24.41
CA ARG A 302 -2.99 -0.41 -23.52
C ARG A 302 -1.78 -0.01 -24.36
N ILE A 303 -1.49 1.28 -24.37
CA ILE A 303 -0.31 1.85 -25.03
C ILE A 303 0.80 1.92 -24.01
N ASP A 304 1.87 1.17 -24.22
CA ASP A 304 3.06 1.23 -23.38
C ASP A 304 3.92 2.43 -23.78
N LEU A 305 4.27 3.27 -22.81
CA LEU A 305 5.17 4.39 -23.05
C LEU A 305 6.59 4.01 -22.68
N ASP A 306 7.50 4.26 -23.62
CA ASP A 306 8.92 4.11 -23.42
C ASP A 306 9.70 5.28 -24.06
N GLU A 307 11.03 5.16 -24.09
CA GLU A 307 11.92 6.17 -24.67
C GLU A 307 11.75 6.37 -26.19
N SER A 308 11.02 5.48 -26.89
CA SER A 308 10.76 5.56 -28.32
C SER A 308 9.68 6.57 -28.70
N VAL A 309 8.83 6.96 -27.75
CA VAL A 309 7.87 8.05 -27.92
C VAL A 309 8.63 9.38 -27.86
N GLU A 310 8.51 10.18 -28.92
CA GLU A 310 9.10 11.52 -28.94
C GLU A 310 8.34 12.42 -27.96
N PRO A 311 9.02 13.14 -27.05
CA PRO A 311 8.34 14.01 -26.10
C PRO A 311 7.82 15.28 -26.77
N ASP A 312 6.71 15.83 -26.25
CA ASP A 312 6.26 17.16 -26.66
C ASP A 312 7.35 18.20 -26.31
N PRO A 313 7.82 19.00 -27.29
CA PRO A 313 8.95 19.90 -27.07
C PRO A 313 8.71 20.98 -26.01
N ALA A 314 7.46 21.43 -25.83
CA ALA A 314 7.14 22.48 -24.86
C ALA A 314 7.07 21.91 -23.44
N PHE A 315 6.46 20.73 -23.28
CA PHE A 315 6.42 20.01 -22.02
C PHE A 315 7.83 19.59 -21.59
N ASP A 316 8.64 18.99 -22.46
CA ASP A 316 10.02 18.58 -22.15
C ASP A 316 10.87 19.78 -21.71
N ALA A 317 10.77 20.92 -22.42
CA ALA A 317 11.49 22.13 -22.04
C ALA A 317 11.10 22.64 -20.64
N ARG A 318 9.81 22.63 -20.30
CA ARG A 318 9.32 23.02 -18.97
C ARG A 318 9.75 22.04 -17.89
N MET A 319 9.66 20.73 -18.16
CA MET A 319 10.11 19.68 -17.25
C MET A 319 11.58 19.87 -16.90
N ARG A 320 12.43 20.14 -17.90
CA ARG A 320 13.87 20.41 -17.69
C ARG A 320 14.12 21.65 -16.84
N VAL A 321 13.32 22.71 -17.02
CA VAL A 321 13.43 23.91 -16.17
C VAL A 321 13.03 23.60 -14.75
N GLN A 322 11.89 22.93 -14.52
CA GLN A 322 11.45 22.55 -13.18
C GLN A 322 12.47 21.65 -12.46
N TYR A 323 12.99 20.64 -13.16
CA TYR A 323 14.03 19.79 -12.60
C TYR A 323 15.31 20.56 -12.31
N ALA A 324 15.73 21.48 -13.19
CA ALA A 324 16.91 22.30 -12.96
C ALA A 324 16.74 23.26 -11.78
N ASP A 325 15.56 23.86 -11.61
CA ASP A 325 15.25 24.76 -10.50
C ASP A 325 15.25 24.02 -9.16
N LEU A 326 14.86 22.74 -9.14
CA LEU A 326 14.86 21.90 -7.95
C LEU A 326 16.19 21.16 -7.74
N GLU A 327 17.05 21.04 -8.76
CA GLU A 327 18.28 20.26 -8.68
C GLU A 327 19.21 20.80 -7.59
N GLU A 328 19.30 22.12 -7.39
CA GLU A 328 20.15 22.71 -6.35
C GLU A 328 19.74 22.22 -4.95
N GLU A 329 18.44 22.18 -4.66
CA GLU A 329 17.90 21.72 -3.38
C GLU A 329 17.93 20.19 -3.25
N LEU A 330 17.47 19.47 -4.29
CA LEU A 330 17.35 18.03 -4.29
C LEU A 330 18.71 17.30 -4.29
N SER A 331 19.72 17.86 -4.95
CA SER A 331 21.07 17.27 -5.01
C SER A 331 21.93 17.57 -3.79
N ARG A 332 21.43 18.38 -2.85
CA ARG A 332 22.17 18.75 -1.64
C ARG A 332 22.49 17.50 -0.84
N GLU A 333 23.77 17.33 -0.51
CA GLU A 333 24.23 16.25 0.35
C GLU A 333 23.70 16.48 1.78
N VAL A 334 23.00 15.48 2.31
CA VAL A 334 22.48 15.42 3.68
C VAL A 334 23.53 14.76 4.59
N GLY A 335 24.20 13.71 4.09
CA GLY A 335 25.26 13.02 4.81
C GLY A 335 25.63 11.71 4.14
N GLU A 336 26.19 10.77 4.89
CA GLU A 336 26.54 9.43 4.41
C GLU A 336 25.86 8.34 5.25
N THR A 337 25.52 7.21 4.63
CA THR A 337 25.24 5.96 5.34
C THR A 337 26.37 4.95 5.11
N ALA A 338 26.82 4.29 6.19
CA ALA A 338 27.82 3.23 6.12
C ALA A 338 27.24 1.87 5.72
N VAL A 339 25.92 1.74 5.73
CA VAL A 339 25.16 0.52 5.48
C VAL A 339 24.12 0.79 4.42
N GLU A 340 23.61 -0.28 3.85
CA GLU A 340 22.47 -0.25 2.96
C GLU A 340 21.18 0.06 3.76
N LEU A 341 20.35 0.93 3.22
CA LEU A 341 19.04 1.32 3.77
C LEU A 341 17.96 0.84 2.80
N ASP A 342 17.19 -0.14 3.25
CA ASP A 342 16.16 -0.78 2.45
C ASP A 342 14.81 -0.10 2.68
N ALA A 343 14.23 0.47 1.63
CA ALA A 343 12.93 1.11 1.61
C ALA A 343 11.88 0.26 0.86
N ASP A 344 12.18 -1.01 0.59
CA ASP A 344 11.25 -1.99 0.05
C ASP A 344 10.04 -2.19 0.99
N GLY A 345 8.85 -2.05 0.44
CA GLY A 345 7.59 -2.27 1.13
C GLY A 345 7.49 -3.68 1.72
N THR A 346 8.03 -4.71 1.07
CA THR A 346 8.06 -6.10 1.56
C THR A 346 8.98 -6.28 2.78
N VAL A 347 10.01 -5.43 2.92
CA VAL A 347 10.93 -5.46 4.06
C VAL A 347 10.41 -4.62 5.21
N THR A 348 10.02 -3.38 4.91
CA THR A 348 9.51 -2.44 5.91
C THR A 348 8.14 -2.86 6.46
N ASN A 349 7.31 -3.56 5.65
CA ASN A 349 6.12 -4.27 6.08
C ASN A 349 6.42 -5.76 6.26
N GLY A 350 6.80 -6.17 7.46
CA GLY A 350 6.98 -7.59 7.79
C GLY A 350 8.07 -7.85 8.81
N ARG A 351 9.10 -7.00 8.85
CA ARG A 351 10.20 -7.13 9.80
C ARG A 351 10.84 -5.79 10.20
N GLU A 352 11.72 -5.84 11.19
CA GLU A 352 12.58 -4.71 11.54
C GLU A 352 13.49 -4.35 10.37
N SER A 353 13.65 -3.06 10.09
CA SER A 353 14.52 -2.55 9.03
C SER A 353 15.51 -1.51 9.56
N ARG A 354 16.70 -1.45 8.96
CA ARG A 354 17.72 -0.43 9.28
C ARG A 354 17.20 0.99 9.04
N LEU A 355 16.44 1.16 7.95
CA LEU A 355 15.82 2.43 7.61
C LEU A 355 14.73 2.80 8.62
N GLY A 356 13.86 1.85 8.99
CA GLY A 356 12.88 2.04 10.05
C GLY A 356 13.50 2.48 11.37
N ASN A 357 14.59 1.83 11.78
CA ASN A 357 15.33 2.19 12.98
C ASN A 357 15.92 3.61 12.91
N LEU A 358 16.50 3.98 11.77
CA LEU A 358 17.01 5.34 11.54
C LEU A 358 15.89 6.39 11.67
N ILE A 359 14.74 6.12 11.06
CA ILE A 359 13.59 7.02 11.03
C ILE A 359 13.02 7.19 12.44
N THR A 360 12.78 6.08 13.16
CA THR A 360 12.21 6.15 14.52
C THR A 360 13.18 6.78 15.51
N ASP A 361 14.49 6.59 15.36
CA ASP A 361 15.49 7.30 16.17
C ASP A 361 15.52 8.80 15.88
N ALA A 362 15.36 9.20 14.61
CA ALA A 362 15.23 10.60 14.23
C ALA A 362 13.97 11.25 14.83
N ILE A 363 12.84 10.54 14.83
CA ILE A 363 11.60 11.01 15.48
C ILE A 363 11.86 11.23 16.97
N ARG A 364 12.36 10.22 17.68
CA ARG A 364 12.62 10.30 19.14
C ARG A 364 13.50 11.48 19.51
N GLU A 365 14.60 11.69 18.77
CA GLU A 365 15.51 12.80 19.03
C GLU A 365 14.87 14.17 18.75
N THR A 366 14.08 14.28 17.68
CA THR A 366 13.49 15.55 17.25
C THR A 366 12.39 16.05 18.20
N VAL A 367 11.60 15.12 18.74
CA VAL A 367 10.50 15.45 19.66
C VAL A 367 10.76 15.14 21.12
N ASP A 368 11.97 14.66 21.46
CA ASP A 368 12.38 14.26 22.82
C ASP A 368 11.43 13.22 23.43
N ALA A 369 11.24 12.11 22.72
CA ALA A 369 10.32 11.03 23.10
C ALA A 369 11.05 9.74 23.49
N GLU A 370 10.47 9.00 24.44
CA GLU A 370 10.99 7.71 24.89
C GLU A 370 10.78 6.64 23.83
N ILE A 371 9.62 6.65 23.17
CA ILE A 371 9.20 5.70 22.15
C ILE A 371 8.94 6.44 20.86
N ALA A 372 9.20 5.81 19.70
CA ALA A 372 8.63 6.26 18.45
C ALA A 372 7.96 5.13 17.67
N LEU A 373 6.88 5.50 16.99
CA LEU A 373 6.10 4.63 16.11
C LEU A 373 6.07 5.25 14.70
N GLN A 374 6.29 4.42 13.68
CA GLN A 374 6.18 4.84 12.29
C GLN A 374 5.52 3.72 11.48
N THR A 375 4.38 4.00 10.85
CA THR A 375 3.76 3.00 9.97
C THR A 375 4.59 2.80 8.70
N ALA A 376 4.73 1.54 8.28
CA ALA A 376 5.60 1.17 7.17
C ALA A 376 5.10 1.71 5.81
N GLY A 377 3.79 1.90 5.62
CA GLY A 377 3.21 2.48 4.39
C GLY A 377 3.64 3.93 4.10
N ARG A 378 4.26 4.60 5.09
CA ARG A 378 4.81 5.96 5.00
C ARG A 378 6.31 5.99 4.68
N ILE A 379 6.92 4.82 4.45
CA ILE A 379 8.26 4.65 3.91
C ILE A 379 8.06 4.18 2.46
N ARG A 380 8.57 4.93 1.50
CA ARG A 380 8.26 4.77 0.08
C ARG A 380 9.48 4.34 -0.72
N THR A 381 9.25 4.12 -2.02
CA THR A 381 10.19 4.00 -3.16
C THR A 381 10.50 2.60 -3.63
N ASP A 382 10.24 1.58 -2.82
CA ASP A 382 10.53 0.18 -3.16
C ASP A 382 11.95 -0.02 -3.72
N ASN A 383 12.90 0.65 -3.05
CA ASN A 383 14.28 0.77 -3.52
C ASN A 383 15.26 0.78 -2.33
N THR A 384 16.54 0.68 -2.66
CA THR A 384 17.63 0.54 -1.72
C THR A 384 18.62 1.69 -1.85
N TYR A 385 19.06 2.26 -0.72
CA TYR A 385 19.92 3.43 -0.67
C TYR A 385 21.24 3.15 0.05
N GLY A 386 22.32 3.74 -0.46
CA GLY A 386 23.67 3.55 0.09
C GLY A 386 24.21 2.12 -0.08
N PRO A 387 25.33 1.76 0.58
CA PRO A 387 26.22 2.61 1.36
C PRO A 387 26.77 3.79 0.54
N GLY A 388 26.88 4.97 1.13
CA GLY A 388 27.39 6.17 0.45
C GLY A 388 26.62 7.43 0.82
N THR A 389 26.73 8.44 -0.04
CA THR A 389 26.07 9.73 0.11
C THR A 389 24.54 9.58 0.08
N LEU A 390 23.87 10.27 0.99
CA LEU A 390 22.43 10.52 0.98
C LEU A 390 22.20 11.99 0.61
N THR A 391 21.28 12.22 -0.30
CA THR A 391 20.87 13.53 -0.78
C THR A 391 19.48 13.91 -0.28
N THR A 392 19.11 15.18 -0.39
CA THR A 392 17.74 15.64 -0.10
C THR A 392 16.71 14.91 -0.96
N ARG A 393 17.04 14.60 -2.22
CA ARG A 393 16.23 13.78 -3.12
C ARG A 393 15.92 12.42 -2.51
N ASP A 394 16.94 11.71 -2.03
CA ASP A 394 16.78 10.36 -1.47
C ASP A 394 15.82 10.40 -0.29
N VAL A 395 16.00 11.34 0.64
CA VAL A 395 15.15 11.44 1.84
C VAL A 395 13.71 11.81 1.49
N LEU A 396 13.48 12.77 0.59
CA LEU A 396 12.14 13.19 0.19
C LEU A 396 11.44 12.19 -0.73
N GLN A 397 12.18 11.34 -1.44
CA GLN A 397 11.59 10.22 -2.16
C GLN A 397 11.09 9.16 -1.18
N ILE A 398 11.89 8.80 -0.17
CA ILE A 398 11.52 7.82 0.86
C ILE A 398 10.32 8.32 1.70
N MET A 399 10.30 9.60 2.07
CA MET A 399 9.26 10.20 2.92
C MET A 399 8.77 11.52 2.30
N PRO A 400 7.89 11.47 1.28
CA PRO A 400 7.43 12.65 0.54
C PRO A 400 6.36 13.47 1.28
N PHE A 401 5.99 13.07 2.49
CA PHE A 401 4.87 13.66 3.24
C PHE A 401 5.29 14.87 4.08
N THR A 402 4.38 15.83 4.22
CA THR A 402 4.64 17.08 4.94
C THR A 402 4.19 17.08 6.40
N ASP A 403 3.67 15.95 6.92
CA ASP A 403 3.15 15.89 8.28
C ASP A 403 4.20 16.20 9.32
N THR A 404 3.79 17.00 10.29
CA THR A 404 4.56 17.37 11.47
C THR A 404 4.81 16.16 12.36
N LEU A 405 5.87 16.25 13.16
CA LEU A 405 6.14 15.30 14.23
C LEU A 405 5.49 15.79 15.51
N MET A 406 4.87 14.86 16.23
CA MET A 406 4.19 15.12 17.49
C MET A 406 4.77 14.23 18.59
N ALA A 407 4.80 14.75 19.80
CA ALA A 407 5.00 13.96 21.02
C ALA A 407 3.78 14.14 21.95
N PHE A 408 3.36 13.04 22.56
CA PHE A 408 2.25 12.98 23.51
C PHE A 408 2.55 11.92 24.59
N GLU A 409 1.83 11.99 25.70
CA GLU A 409 1.85 10.92 26.70
C GLU A 409 0.88 9.80 26.30
N ALA A 410 1.30 8.56 26.42
CA ALA A 410 0.44 7.39 26.28
C ALA A 410 0.68 6.40 27.43
N THR A 411 -0.36 5.69 27.82
CA THR A 411 -0.23 4.59 28.78
C THR A 411 0.39 3.35 28.15
N GLY A 412 0.96 2.46 28.96
CA GLY A 412 1.46 1.18 28.46
C GLY A 412 0.38 0.35 27.77
N GLU A 413 -0.85 0.40 28.28
CA GLU A 413 -2.00 -0.26 27.64
C GLU A 413 -2.28 0.32 26.24
N GLU A 414 -2.32 1.64 26.09
CA GLU A 414 -2.57 2.29 24.80
C GLU A 414 -1.45 2.00 23.78
N ILE A 415 -0.20 1.93 24.24
CA ILE A 415 0.96 1.54 23.42
C ILE A 415 0.81 0.09 22.96
N ARG A 416 0.44 -0.83 23.85
CA ARG A 416 0.17 -2.23 23.49
C ARG A 416 -0.95 -2.32 22.45
N GLU A 417 -2.07 -1.64 22.68
CA GLU A 417 -3.20 -1.62 21.73
C GLU A 417 -2.77 -1.09 20.35
N ALA A 418 -1.92 -0.06 20.31
CA ALA A 418 -1.37 0.45 19.05
C ALA A 418 -0.44 -0.56 18.36
N LEU A 419 0.37 -1.30 19.12
CA LEU A 419 1.22 -2.34 18.55
C LEU A 419 0.37 -3.50 17.98
N GLU A 420 -0.68 -3.90 18.68
CA GLU A 420 -1.63 -4.94 18.26
C GLU A 420 -2.42 -4.52 17.03
N GLY A 421 -2.88 -3.26 16.98
CA GLY A 421 -3.59 -2.70 15.83
C GLY A 421 -2.77 -2.64 14.53
N ARG A 422 -1.45 -2.85 14.60
CA ARG A 422 -0.53 -2.88 13.46
C ARG A 422 0.03 -4.25 13.10
N ILE A 423 -0.58 -5.31 13.62
CA ILE A 423 -0.40 -6.65 13.07
C ILE A 423 -1.66 -7.01 12.30
N ASP A 424 -1.58 -6.90 10.97
CA ASP A 424 -2.72 -7.17 10.10
C ASP A 424 -2.87 -8.69 9.94
N TYR A 425 -4.10 -9.20 10.14
CA TYR A 425 -4.48 -10.55 9.71
C TYR A 425 -4.79 -10.53 8.20
N LEU A 426 -4.10 -11.38 7.47
CA LEU A 426 -4.12 -11.48 6.01
C LEU A 426 -4.37 -12.95 5.63
N PRO A 427 -5.63 -13.42 5.65
CA PRO A 427 -5.98 -14.83 5.41
C PRO A 427 -5.48 -15.40 4.07
N GLU A 428 -5.23 -14.50 3.11
CA GLU A 428 -4.80 -14.81 1.76
C GLU A 428 -3.28 -14.73 1.58
N ASP A 429 -2.59 -13.98 2.45
CA ASP A 429 -1.12 -13.99 2.52
C ASP A 429 -0.66 -15.40 2.94
N PRO A 430 0.39 -15.96 2.31
CA PRO A 430 0.88 -17.29 2.66
C PRO A 430 1.10 -17.48 4.17
N PHE A 431 1.62 -16.46 4.87
CA PHE A 431 1.92 -16.51 6.30
C PHE A 431 0.69 -16.30 7.18
N GLY A 432 -0.34 -15.60 6.69
CA GLY A 432 -1.58 -15.33 7.40
C GLY A 432 -1.59 -14.00 8.18
N ALA A 433 -0.43 -13.41 8.48
CA ALA A 433 -0.34 -12.16 9.24
C ALA A 433 0.92 -11.34 8.90
N ARG A 434 0.87 -10.02 9.09
CA ARG A 434 2.01 -9.14 8.82
C ARG A 434 2.05 -7.95 9.76
N GLN A 435 3.19 -7.73 10.42
CA GLN A 435 3.44 -6.50 11.15
C GLN A 435 3.69 -5.33 10.16
N ARG A 436 3.09 -4.16 10.38
CA ARG A 436 3.13 -3.02 9.44
C ARG A 436 3.60 -1.72 10.09
N GLN A 437 4.54 -1.82 11.03
CA GLN A 437 5.12 -0.68 11.74
C GLN A 437 6.62 -0.84 11.99
N GLN A 438 7.31 0.29 12.16
CA GLN A 438 8.67 0.37 12.64
C GLN A 438 8.64 1.07 14.00
N VAL A 439 9.51 0.65 14.91
CA VAL A 439 9.52 1.15 16.29
C VAL A 439 10.90 1.66 16.70
N GLY A 440 10.94 2.55 17.68
CA GLY A 440 12.16 3.01 18.33
C GLY A 440 11.95 3.17 19.83
N GLY A 441 12.99 2.90 20.61
CA GLY A 441 12.95 3.03 22.08
C GLY A 441 12.28 1.86 22.82
N LEU A 442 11.69 0.93 22.08
CA LEU A 442 11.17 -0.32 22.60
C LEU A 442 11.61 -1.51 21.74
N ASN A 443 11.53 -2.71 22.30
CA ASN A 443 11.42 -3.95 21.53
C ASN A 443 10.15 -4.69 21.91
N TYR A 444 9.51 -5.34 20.94
CA TYR A 444 8.33 -6.16 21.18
C TYR A 444 8.37 -7.47 20.43
N GLU A 445 7.63 -8.44 20.96
CA GLU A 445 7.39 -9.73 20.34
C GLU A 445 5.98 -9.79 19.77
N TRP A 446 5.82 -10.52 18.68
CA TRP A 446 4.51 -10.88 18.15
C TRP A 446 4.46 -12.32 17.65
N SER A 447 3.27 -12.91 17.68
CA SER A 447 3.01 -14.29 17.30
C SER A 447 1.65 -14.40 16.62
N GLY A 448 1.37 -15.55 15.99
CA GLY A 448 0.05 -15.87 15.45
C GLY A 448 -0.07 -15.65 13.93
N HIS A 449 -0.71 -16.60 13.28
CA HIS A 449 -0.99 -16.60 11.84
C HIS A 449 -2.43 -16.19 11.56
N ASP A 450 -3.39 -16.84 12.24
CA ASP A 450 -4.82 -16.52 12.10
C ASP A 450 -5.32 -15.48 13.11
N GLU A 451 -4.72 -15.50 14.30
CA GLU A 451 -5.04 -14.63 15.43
C GLU A 451 -3.73 -14.01 15.91
N PRO A 452 -3.20 -12.99 15.20
CA PRO A 452 -1.97 -12.35 15.60
C PRO A 452 -2.11 -11.64 16.95
N GLU A 453 -1.08 -11.71 17.78
CA GLU A 453 -1.04 -11.10 19.11
C GLU A 453 0.33 -10.49 19.41
N VAL A 454 0.35 -9.46 20.27
CA VAL A 454 1.58 -8.88 20.81
C VAL A 454 1.94 -9.60 22.11
N GLY A 455 3.15 -10.15 22.14
CA GLY A 455 3.76 -10.79 23.30
C GLY A 455 4.39 -9.78 24.26
N ALA A 456 5.61 -10.08 24.71
CA ALA A 456 6.35 -9.21 25.62
C ALA A 456 6.75 -7.90 24.93
N VAL A 457 6.63 -6.79 25.66
CA VAL A 457 7.07 -5.46 25.23
C VAL A 457 8.01 -4.90 26.27
N TYR A 458 9.16 -4.41 25.84
CA TYR A 458 10.18 -3.84 26.73
C TYR A 458 10.57 -2.43 26.29
N VAL A 459 10.56 -1.50 27.24
CA VAL A 459 10.99 -0.11 27.06
C VAL A 459 12.23 0.12 27.92
N ALA A 460 13.34 0.51 27.29
CA ALA A 460 14.63 0.66 27.97
C ALA A 460 15.07 -0.56 28.83
N GLY A 461 14.66 -1.78 28.45
CA GLY A 461 14.98 -3.03 29.15
C GLY A 461 14.00 -3.46 30.24
N GLU A 462 13.06 -2.60 30.61
CA GLU A 462 11.99 -2.89 31.57
C GLU A 462 10.73 -3.35 30.84
N GLU A 463 9.99 -4.30 31.43
CA GLU A 463 8.70 -4.73 30.87
C GLU A 463 7.71 -3.57 30.91
N LEU A 464 6.94 -3.40 29.84
CA LEU A 464 5.97 -2.32 29.70
C LEU A 464 4.92 -2.40 30.82
N ASP A 465 4.95 -1.43 31.74
CA ASP A 465 3.91 -1.26 32.77
C ASP A 465 2.63 -0.75 32.09
N PRO A 466 1.49 -1.49 32.14
CA PRO A 466 0.24 -1.08 31.53
C PRO A 466 -0.30 0.26 32.05
N GLU A 467 -0.06 0.57 33.34
CA GLU A 467 -0.50 1.83 33.97
C GLU A 467 0.58 2.92 33.89
N GLY A 468 1.78 2.59 33.39
CA GLY A 468 2.89 3.52 33.20
C GLY A 468 2.59 4.56 32.12
N SER A 469 3.17 5.76 32.25
CA SER A 469 3.06 6.85 31.26
C SER A 469 4.37 6.99 30.54
N TYR A 470 4.33 7.04 29.22
CA TYR A 470 5.51 7.14 28.37
C TYR A 470 5.32 8.26 27.34
N THR A 471 6.39 9.00 27.05
CA THR A 471 6.35 9.96 25.95
C THR A 471 6.54 9.24 24.61
N VAL A 472 5.53 9.30 23.75
CA VAL A 472 5.52 8.67 22.41
C VAL A 472 5.63 9.75 21.33
N GLY A 473 6.60 9.57 20.43
CA GLY A 473 6.82 10.41 19.26
C GLY A 473 6.36 9.74 17.98
N THR A 474 5.60 10.44 17.14
CA THR A 474 5.23 9.95 15.81
C THR A 474 4.87 11.11 14.89
N THR A 475 4.33 10.83 13.70
CA THR A 475 3.80 11.85 12.79
C THR A 475 2.34 12.17 13.10
N GLY A 476 1.87 13.37 12.71
CA GLY A 476 0.46 13.75 12.84
C GLY A 476 -0.50 12.74 12.23
N TYR A 477 -0.21 12.24 11.02
CA TYR A 477 -0.96 11.16 10.38
C TYR A 477 -1.06 9.90 11.25
N VAL A 478 0.05 9.39 11.80
CA VAL A 478 0.00 8.16 12.62
C VAL A 478 -0.85 8.38 13.87
N LYS A 479 -0.72 9.54 14.52
CA LYS A 479 -1.49 9.83 15.73
C LYS A 479 -2.99 10.00 15.45
N ASN A 480 -3.33 10.75 14.42
CA ASN A 480 -4.69 11.30 14.24
C ASN A 480 -5.51 10.53 13.20
N THR A 481 -4.87 9.85 12.25
CA THR A 481 -5.48 9.42 10.99
C THR A 481 -5.32 7.92 10.77
N ALA A 482 -4.12 7.38 10.96
CA ALA A 482 -3.80 6.00 10.60
C ALA A 482 -4.69 4.97 11.33
N LEU A 483 -5.06 3.93 10.58
CA LEU A 483 -5.73 2.74 11.14
C LEU A 483 -4.79 1.99 12.09
N GLY A 484 -5.35 1.46 13.17
CA GLY A 484 -4.64 0.65 14.16
C GLY A 484 -3.91 1.46 15.24
N TYR A 485 -4.10 2.77 15.26
CA TYR A 485 -3.54 3.69 16.27
C TYR A 485 -4.65 4.46 17.02
N GLU A 486 -5.89 3.97 16.99
CA GLU A 486 -7.06 4.63 17.58
C GLU A 486 -6.87 4.90 19.08
N SER A 487 -6.17 4.01 19.78
CA SER A 487 -5.83 4.14 21.20
C SER A 487 -5.01 5.40 21.53
N LEU A 488 -4.36 6.02 20.54
CA LEU A 488 -3.49 7.19 20.71
C LEU A 488 -4.15 8.52 20.31
N ARG A 489 -5.32 8.49 19.66
CA ARG A 489 -5.93 9.67 19.02
C ARG A 489 -6.28 10.77 20.04
N ASP A 490 -6.81 10.39 21.19
CA ASP A 490 -7.28 11.33 22.22
C ASP A 490 -6.17 11.84 23.16
N ASN A 491 -4.94 11.32 23.01
CA ASN A 491 -3.83 11.70 23.88
C ASN A 491 -3.39 13.16 23.68
N GLU A 492 -3.10 13.83 24.81
CA GLU A 492 -2.71 15.24 24.85
C GLU A 492 -1.35 15.45 24.17
N VAL A 493 -1.33 16.23 23.10
CA VAL A 493 -0.09 16.62 22.41
C VAL A 493 0.71 17.55 23.31
N LEU A 494 1.90 17.11 23.70
CA LEU A 494 2.86 17.90 24.48
C LEU A 494 3.67 18.85 23.59
N ARG A 495 4.00 18.38 22.38
CA ARG A 495 4.85 19.09 21.42
C ARG A 495 4.45 18.69 20.01
N GLU A 496 4.47 19.67 19.11
CA GLU A 496 4.37 19.48 17.67
C GLU A 496 5.46 20.32 16.99
N THR A 497 6.09 19.77 15.96
CA THR A 497 7.13 20.45 15.18
C THR A 497 6.51 21.26 14.05
N ASP A 498 7.22 22.31 13.59
CA ASP A 498 6.85 23.00 12.35
C ASP A 498 7.37 22.27 11.09
N ALA A 499 8.34 21.37 11.26
CA ALA A 499 8.98 20.62 10.19
C ALA A 499 8.46 19.18 10.13
N GLY A 500 8.34 18.63 8.93
CA GLY A 500 7.90 17.25 8.72
C GLY A 500 8.98 16.20 8.91
N LEU A 501 8.60 14.93 8.73
CA LEU A 501 9.47 13.78 8.96
C LEU A 501 10.75 13.79 8.09
N GLY A 502 10.63 14.07 6.79
CA GLY A 502 11.78 14.14 5.89
C GLY A 502 12.86 15.12 6.38
N PRO A 503 12.53 16.40 6.62
CA PRO A 503 13.43 17.36 7.26
C PRO A 503 14.03 16.92 8.59
N ALA A 504 13.25 16.28 9.47
CA ALA A 504 13.77 15.77 10.75
C ALA A 504 14.83 14.67 10.55
N VAL A 505 14.60 13.74 9.61
CA VAL A 505 15.58 12.72 9.24
C VAL A 505 16.82 13.35 8.60
N MET A 506 16.66 14.39 7.76
CA MET A 506 17.78 15.13 7.20
C MET A 506 18.64 15.75 8.31
N GLU A 507 18.04 16.47 9.26
CA GLU A 507 18.76 17.08 10.39
C GLU A 507 19.46 16.01 11.26
N TYR A 508 18.80 14.88 11.51
CA TYR A 508 19.37 13.76 12.26
C TYR A 508 20.62 13.20 11.59
N VAL A 509 20.60 13.00 10.27
CA VAL A 509 21.75 12.51 9.50
C VAL A 509 22.84 13.58 9.39
N GLU A 510 22.49 14.83 9.10
CA GLU A 510 23.41 15.96 8.97
C GLU A 510 24.22 16.19 10.25
N SER A 511 23.57 16.15 11.40
CA SER A 511 24.21 16.35 12.71
C SER A 511 25.26 15.28 13.03
N ARG A 512 25.14 14.09 12.41
CA ARG A 512 26.06 12.95 12.57
C ARG A 512 27.11 12.88 11.46
N GLY A 513 26.81 13.45 10.29
CA GLY A 513 27.60 13.38 9.07
C GLY A 513 27.62 11.99 8.43
N ARG A 514 27.75 10.92 9.24
CA ARG A 514 27.66 9.53 8.79
C ARG A 514 26.86 8.67 9.76
N VAL A 515 25.83 7.98 9.26
CA VAL A 515 24.99 7.04 10.03
C VAL A 515 25.30 5.58 9.68
N ALA A 516 24.98 4.67 10.59
CA ALA A 516 25.16 3.23 10.41
C ALA A 516 24.12 2.45 11.23
N PRO A 517 22.82 2.65 10.97
CA PRO A 517 21.75 1.99 11.74
C PRO A 517 21.89 0.46 11.66
N GLY A 518 21.78 -0.19 12.82
CA GLY A 518 21.81 -1.65 12.94
C GLY A 518 20.41 -2.27 12.90
N ILE A 519 20.37 -3.59 12.82
CA ILE A 519 19.21 -4.36 13.29
C ILE A 519 19.46 -4.64 14.78
N GLU A 520 18.55 -4.20 15.62
CA GLU A 520 18.69 -4.12 17.07
C GLU A 520 17.67 -5.00 17.80
N ASN A 521 16.93 -5.84 17.06
CA ASN A 521 15.92 -6.75 17.58
C ASN A 521 14.73 -6.01 18.22
N ARG A 522 14.30 -4.90 17.58
CA ARG A 522 13.16 -4.08 18.00
C ARG A 522 11.81 -4.76 17.69
N ILE A 523 11.77 -5.61 16.67
CA ILE A 523 10.56 -6.33 16.25
C ILE A 523 10.90 -7.81 16.11
N LEU A 524 10.31 -8.66 16.95
CA LEU A 524 10.63 -10.07 17.05
C LEU A 524 9.40 -10.92 16.78
N ARG A 525 9.49 -11.84 15.82
CA ARG A 525 8.44 -12.83 15.60
C ARG A 525 8.74 -14.11 16.38
N THR A 526 7.69 -14.68 16.97
CA THR A 526 7.73 -15.97 17.65
C THR A 526 6.62 -16.86 17.11
N ASP A 527 6.98 -18.01 16.53
CA ASP A 527 6.03 -18.97 15.96
C ASP A 527 5.76 -20.16 16.90
N ALA A 528 6.64 -20.37 17.89
CA ALA A 528 6.45 -21.36 18.94
C ALA A 528 7.20 -20.99 20.23
N GLU A 529 6.52 -21.08 21.38
CA GLU A 529 7.16 -20.97 22.69
C GLU A 529 7.41 -22.36 23.30
N VAL A 530 8.67 -22.64 23.66
CA VAL A 530 9.09 -23.94 24.23
C VAL A 530 9.37 -23.89 25.74
N GLY A 531 8.97 -22.80 26.39
CA GLY A 531 9.12 -22.62 27.83
C GLY A 531 10.57 -22.43 28.30
N THR A 532 10.84 -22.78 29.55
CA THR A 532 12.15 -22.58 30.17
C THR A 532 13.12 -23.72 29.86
N ALA A 533 14.43 -23.41 29.83
CA ALA A 533 15.46 -24.42 29.58
C ALA A 533 15.37 -25.58 30.58
N THR A 534 15.33 -26.81 30.06
CA THR A 534 15.16 -28.05 30.83
C THR A 534 16.46 -28.51 31.48
N GLU A 535 17.60 -28.22 30.85
CA GLU A 535 18.93 -28.50 31.38
C GLU A 535 19.90 -27.36 31.08
N ARG A 536 20.88 -27.20 31.97
CA ARG A 536 21.96 -26.22 31.85
C ARG A 536 23.26 -26.85 32.29
N SER A 537 24.33 -26.66 31.54
CA SER A 537 25.64 -27.19 31.89
C SER A 537 26.77 -26.28 31.45
N LEU A 538 27.88 -26.36 32.18
CA LEU A 538 29.16 -25.78 31.79
C LEU A 538 30.07 -26.92 31.38
N VAL A 539 30.38 -27.00 30.10
CA VAL A 539 31.28 -28.01 29.53
C VAL A 539 32.40 -27.27 28.82
N ASP A 540 33.64 -27.50 29.25
CA ASP A 540 34.83 -26.79 28.77
C ASP A 540 34.68 -25.23 28.85
N GLU A 541 34.73 -24.55 27.71
CA GLU A 541 34.60 -23.09 27.57
C GLU A 541 33.20 -22.67 27.08
N GLU A 542 32.19 -23.53 27.23
CA GLU A 542 30.84 -23.30 26.73
C GLU A 542 29.78 -23.39 27.83
N PHE A 543 28.82 -22.48 27.75
CA PHE A 543 27.56 -22.54 28.49
C PHE A 543 26.51 -23.18 27.58
N ARG A 544 26.04 -24.37 27.96
CA ARG A 544 25.08 -25.15 27.17
C ARG A 544 23.73 -25.13 27.85
N VAL A 545 22.69 -24.87 27.07
CA VAL A 545 21.30 -24.87 27.51
C VAL A 545 20.48 -25.78 26.61
N ARG A 546 19.56 -26.54 27.19
CA ARG A 546 18.68 -27.43 26.43
C ARG A 546 17.24 -26.94 26.51
N PHE A 547 16.57 -26.90 25.37
CA PHE A 547 15.14 -26.63 25.24
C PHE A 547 14.44 -27.83 24.60
N GLU A 548 13.17 -28.04 24.92
CA GLU A 548 12.31 -28.89 24.09
C GLU A 548 12.15 -28.21 22.71
N ILE A 549 11.97 -28.98 21.65
CA ILE A 549 11.56 -28.42 20.35
C ILE A 549 10.04 -28.48 20.24
N PRO A 550 9.41 -27.61 19.44
CA PRO A 550 7.98 -27.70 19.16
C PRO A 550 7.60 -29.09 18.60
N ASP A 551 6.32 -29.45 18.76
CA ASP A 551 5.78 -30.62 18.05
C ASP A 551 5.89 -30.41 16.54
N ARG A 552 6.00 -31.50 15.77
CA ARG A 552 5.98 -31.48 14.30
C ARG A 552 7.11 -30.66 13.66
N VAL A 553 8.33 -30.82 14.17
CA VAL A 553 9.56 -30.20 13.63
C VAL A 553 10.35 -31.20 12.79
N GLU A 554 10.56 -30.89 11.51
CA GLU A 554 11.40 -31.66 10.60
C GLU A 554 12.89 -31.41 10.83
N SER A 555 13.28 -30.14 10.99
CA SER A 555 14.68 -29.77 11.21
C SER A 555 14.81 -28.47 12.00
N ILE A 556 16.03 -28.18 12.48
CA ILE A 556 16.36 -26.89 13.09
C ILE A 556 17.38 -26.16 12.21
N HIS A 557 17.34 -24.83 12.19
CA HIS A 557 18.34 -24.02 11.53
C HIS A 557 19.50 -23.77 12.51
N GLU A 558 20.46 -24.70 12.59
CA GLU A 558 21.50 -24.73 13.63
C GLU A 558 22.28 -23.40 13.80
N GLY A 559 22.47 -22.64 12.72
CA GLY A 559 23.19 -21.35 12.73
C GLY A 559 22.37 -20.12 13.10
N SER A 560 21.08 -20.28 13.38
CA SER A 560 20.15 -19.17 13.64
C SER A 560 19.94 -18.89 15.13
N PHE A 561 20.50 -19.69 16.03
CA PHE A 561 20.25 -19.57 17.46
C PHE A 561 21.02 -18.41 18.09
N TYR A 562 20.34 -17.61 18.91
CA TYR A 562 20.95 -16.51 19.67
C TYR A 562 20.20 -16.26 20.98
N ALA A 563 20.89 -15.68 21.96
CA ALA A 563 20.31 -15.15 23.18
C ALA A 563 20.05 -13.64 23.05
N LEU A 564 19.01 -13.16 23.72
CA LEU A 564 18.58 -11.78 23.70
C LEU A 564 18.21 -11.29 25.11
N THR A 565 18.75 -10.13 25.51
CA THR A 565 18.34 -9.45 26.75
C THR A 565 17.00 -8.73 26.56
N THR A 566 16.36 -8.29 27.63
CA THR A 566 15.17 -7.41 27.56
C THR A 566 15.48 -6.05 26.97
N ALA A 567 16.75 -5.61 27.00
CA ALA A 567 17.23 -4.39 26.36
C ALA A 567 17.50 -4.54 24.85
N GLY A 568 17.32 -5.74 24.27
CA GLY A 568 17.54 -6.01 22.84
C GLY A 568 18.99 -6.35 22.47
N GLU A 569 19.88 -6.50 23.46
CA GLU A 569 21.26 -6.93 23.20
C GLU A 569 21.26 -8.40 22.77
N ARG A 570 21.99 -8.70 21.69
CA ARG A 570 22.06 -10.05 21.10
C ARG A 570 23.41 -10.71 21.36
N TYR A 571 23.38 -12.01 21.64
CA TYR A 571 24.57 -12.86 21.75
C TYR A 571 24.37 -14.17 20.97
N ASP A 572 25.09 -14.30 19.86
CA ASP A 572 24.96 -15.46 18.97
C ASP A 572 25.46 -16.75 19.63
N ALA A 573 24.73 -17.85 19.38
CA ALA A 573 25.19 -19.17 19.77
C ALA A 573 26.40 -19.59 18.92
N ARG A 574 27.31 -20.35 19.53
CA ARG A 574 28.40 -21.02 18.79
C ARG A 574 27.91 -22.21 17.98
N GLN A 575 26.95 -22.93 18.54
CA GLN A 575 26.41 -24.15 17.97
C GLN A 575 25.03 -24.40 18.55
N ALA A 576 24.12 -24.89 17.72
CA ALA A 576 22.91 -25.58 18.17
C ALA A 576 22.89 -26.99 17.56
N THR A 577 22.36 -27.96 18.28
CA THR A 577 22.26 -29.35 17.79
C THR A 577 20.98 -29.99 18.29
N ARG A 578 20.22 -30.59 17.36
CA ARG A 578 19.01 -31.34 17.68
C ARG A 578 19.37 -32.69 18.28
N GLU A 579 18.83 -32.98 19.46
CA GLU A 579 18.96 -34.25 20.16
C GLU A 579 17.56 -34.83 20.42
N GLY A 580 17.03 -35.57 19.44
CA GLY A 580 15.68 -36.12 19.50
C GLY A 580 14.61 -35.02 19.48
N GLU A 581 13.87 -34.91 20.58
CA GLU A 581 12.80 -33.92 20.82
C GLU A 581 13.30 -32.69 21.58
N SER A 582 14.61 -32.44 21.56
CA SER A 582 15.23 -31.30 22.20
C SER A 582 16.31 -30.67 21.33
N VAL A 583 16.64 -29.42 21.61
CA VAL A 583 17.78 -28.71 21.02
C VAL A 583 18.72 -28.28 22.14
N GLU A 584 19.99 -28.62 22.00
CA GLU A 584 21.06 -28.09 22.85
C GLU A 584 21.72 -26.91 22.14
N VAL A 585 21.78 -25.76 22.81
CA VAL A 585 22.37 -24.52 22.32
C VAL A 585 23.59 -24.18 23.17
N ALA A 586 24.72 -23.96 22.53
CA ALA A 586 26.01 -23.69 23.17
C ALA A 586 26.44 -22.24 22.92
N PHE A 587 26.76 -21.53 24.00
CA PHE A 587 27.25 -20.16 24.02
C PHE A 587 28.70 -20.11 24.50
N ASP A 588 29.52 -19.20 23.97
CA ASP A 588 30.86 -18.98 24.50
C ASP A 588 30.81 -18.42 25.92
N ARG A 589 31.51 -19.08 26.84
CA ARG A 589 31.51 -18.71 28.26
C ARG A 589 32.22 -17.39 28.53
N ALA A 590 33.26 -17.03 27.77
CA ALA A 590 34.07 -15.86 28.05
C ALA A 590 33.27 -14.55 27.85
N GLY A 591 32.36 -14.53 26.87
CA GLY A 591 31.43 -13.41 26.66
C GLY A 591 30.11 -13.51 27.43
N TRP A 592 29.63 -14.72 27.76
CA TRP A 592 28.32 -14.92 28.38
C TRP A 592 28.14 -14.14 29.69
N GLY A 593 29.12 -14.15 30.59
CA GLY A 593 28.99 -13.46 31.89
C GLY A 593 28.95 -11.93 31.81
N ALA A 594 29.36 -11.33 30.69
CA ALA A 594 29.21 -9.90 30.44
C ALA A 594 27.83 -9.58 29.82
N PHE A 595 27.31 -10.52 29.02
CA PHE A 595 26.01 -10.44 28.37
C PHE A 595 24.83 -10.69 29.33
N ALA A 596 24.96 -11.72 30.18
CA ALA A 596 23.98 -12.11 31.17
C ALA A 596 24.66 -12.14 32.55
N PRO A 597 24.83 -10.97 33.19
CA PRO A 597 25.51 -10.88 34.48
C PRO A 597 24.73 -11.61 35.57
N ALA A 598 25.44 -12.33 36.44
CA ALA A 598 24.81 -13.09 37.53
C ALA A 598 24.00 -12.18 38.47
N GLY A 599 22.73 -12.54 38.70
CA GLY A 599 21.80 -11.77 39.55
C GLY A 599 21.04 -10.67 38.83
N ASP A 600 21.09 -10.62 37.49
CA ASP A 600 20.12 -9.90 36.69
C ASP A 600 18.72 -10.48 36.93
N GLU A 601 17.73 -9.63 37.17
CA GLU A 601 16.35 -10.05 37.45
C GLU A 601 15.52 -10.21 36.16
N HIS A 602 16.07 -9.80 35.01
CA HIS A 602 15.40 -9.90 33.72
C HIS A 602 15.66 -11.26 33.04
N PRO A 603 14.65 -11.88 32.42
CA PRO A 603 14.82 -13.14 31.71
C PRO A 603 15.69 -12.97 30.46
N ILE A 604 16.55 -13.95 30.19
CA ILE A 604 17.25 -14.04 28.90
C ILE A 604 16.40 -14.92 27.97
N ARG A 605 16.08 -14.40 26.80
CA ARG A 605 15.30 -15.08 25.77
C ARG A 605 16.26 -15.75 24.79
N VAL A 606 16.01 -16.99 24.40
CA VAL A 606 16.78 -17.71 23.38
C VAL A 606 15.88 -17.98 22.20
N PHE A 607 16.26 -17.42 21.05
CA PHE A 607 15.55 -17.61 19.79
C PHE A 607 16.33 -18.57 18.90
N GLY A 608 15.62 -19.25 18.01
CA GLY A 608 16.22 -20.08 16.98
C GLY A 608 15.22 -20.50 15.93
N GLY A 609 15.69 -20.69 14.71
CA GLY A 609 14.87 -21.09 13.59
C GLY A 609 14.64 -22.60 13.52
N PHE A 610 13.48 -23.01 13.01
CA PHE A 610 13.15 -24.40 12.73
C PHE A 610 12.31 -24.55 11.46
N GLU A 611 12.27 -25.78 10.94
CA GLU A 611 11.41 -26.18 9.83
C GLU A 611 10.27 -27.07 10.39
N PRO A 612 9.01 -26.61 10.34
CA PRO A 612 7.85 -27.44 10.65
C PRO A 612 7.63 -28.54 9.60
N ASP A 613 6.83 -29.55 9.93
CA ASP A 613 6.24 -30.43 8.91
C ASP A 613 4.99 -29.77 8.27
N ASP A 614 4.61 -30.24 7.07
CA ASP A 614 3.48 -29.70 6.29
C ASP A 614 2.13 -29.69 7.05
N ALA A 615 2.03 -30.42 8.17
CA ALA A 615 0.82 -30.50 8.97
C ALA A 615 0.87 -29.63 10.22
N ALA A 616 1.98 -28.97 10.54
CA ALA A 616 2.18 -28.26 11.81
C ALA A 616 1.20 -27.11 12.01
N TYR A 617 0.99 -26.29 10.98
CA TYR A 617 0.17 -25.07 11.03
C TYR A 617 -1.11 -25.17 10.19
N GLY A 618 -1.28 -26.26 9.43
CA GLY A 618 -2.52 -26.55 8.73
C GLY A 618 -2.86 -25.57 7.61
N TYR A 619 -1.87 -24.89 7.00
CA TYR A 619 -2.08 -24.04 5.84
C TYR A 619 -2.73 -24.81 4.70
N ARG A 620 -3.75 -24.20 4.10
CA ARG A 620 -4.48 -24.80 2.99
C ARG A 620 -4.71 -23.82 1.88
N ASP A 621 -4.76 -24.33 0.66
CA ASP A 621 -5.12 -23.55 -0.50
C ASP A 621 -6.63 -23.42 -0.68
N GLU A 622 -7.02 -22.71 -1.73
CA GLU A 622 -8.41 -22.45 -2.05
C GLU A 622 -9.22 -23.74 -2.26
N ASP A 623 -8.52 -24.80 -2.69
CA ASP A 623 -9.01 -26.15 -2.95
C ASP A 623 -9.05 -27.05 -1.71
N ASP A 624 -8.56 -26.58 -0.56
CA ASP A 624 -8.49 -27.28 0.74
C ASP A 624 -7.36 -28.34 0.82
N ASP A 625 -6.38 -28.26 -0.09
CA ASP A 625 -5.16 -29.05 -0.08
C ASP A 625 -4.06 -28.39 0.80
N PRO A 626 -3.15 -29.15 1.44
CA PRO A 626 -2.05 -28.57 2.23
C PRO A 626 -1.14 -27.70 1.37
N ARG A 627 -0.92 -26.45 1.80
CA ARG A 627 0.05 -25.53 1.18
C ARG A 627 1.47 -25.82 1.68
N GLU A 628 2.46 -25.49 0.85
CA GLU A 628 3.85 -25.35 1.31
C GLU A 628 3.93 -24.26 2.39
N LEU A 629 4.84 -24.45 3.34
CA LEU A 629 5.02 -23.52 4.44
C LEU A 629 5.45 -22.13 3.93
N PRO A 630 4.89 -21.05 4.48
CA PRO A 630 5.04 -19.71 3.95
C PRO A 630 6.38 -19.08 4.36
N VAL A 631 7.43 -19.44 3.63
CA VAL A 631 8.71 -18.74 3.65
C VAL A 631 8.68 -17.72 2.51
N THR A 632 8.75 -16.44 2.85
CA THR A 632 8.76 -15.32 1.90
C THR A 632 10.04 -14.50 2.08
N ASP A 633 10.33 -13.54 1.21
CA ASP A 633 11.48 -12.63 1.41
C ASP A 633 11.37 -11.82 2.71
N ALA A 634 10.15 -11.64 3.24
CA ALA A 634 9.89 -11.02 4.53
C ALA A 634 10.00 -11.99 5.73
N VAL A 635 9.91 -13.30 5.49
CA VAL A 635 9.86 -14.37 6.49
C VAL A 635 10.97 -15.39 6.23
N GLU A 636 12.10 -15.24 6.93
CA GLU A 636 13.30 -16.09 6.71
C GLU A 636 13.17 -17.56 7.19
N GLY A 637 12.03 -17.95 7.76
CA GLY A 637 11.75 -19.28 8.33
C GLY A 637 11.03 -19.19 9.69
N PHE A 638 10.57 -20.31 10.27
CA PHE A 638 9.86 -20.33 11.56
C PHE A 638 10.81 -20.16 12.74
N VAL A 639 10.38 -19.48 13.80
CA VAL A 639 11.19 -19.11 14.96
C VAL A 639 10.57 -19.65 16.24
N MET A 640 11.37 -20.38 17.01
CA MET A 640 11.03 -20.80 18.37
C MET A 640 11.70 -19.89 19.41
N LYS A 641 11.02 -19.67 20.53
CA LYS A 641 11.52 -18.94 21.71
C LYS A 641 11.55 -19.83 22.95
N GLY A 642 12.69 -19.86 23.61
CA GLY A 642 12.87 -20.42 24.96
C GLY A 642 13.33 -19.37 25.96
N LEU A 643 13.16 -19.64 27.25
CA LEU A 643 13.52 -18.73 28.34
C LEU A 643 14.61 -19.30 29.27
N LEU A 644 15.52 -18.43 29.70
CA LEU A 644 16.44 -18.65 30.80
C LEU A 644 16.05 -17.72 31.94
N ASP A 645 15.63 -18.29 33.07
CA ASP A 645 15.21 -17.51 34.23
C ASP A 645 16.37 -16.66 34.80
N ALA A 646 16.02 -15.58 35.49
CA ALA A 646 16.96 -14.68 36.17
C ALA A 646 17.82 -15.34 37.26
N GLU A 647 17.28 -16.30 38.04
CA GLU A 647 18.02 -17.02 39.08
C GLU A 647 19.07 -18.02 38.53
N SER A 648 19.36 -17.92 37.24
CA SER A 648 19.69 -19.07 36.39
C SER A 648 20.75 -18.76 35.32
N THR A 649 20.98 -17.46 35.09
CA THR A 649 22.16 -16.82 34.48
C THR A 649 23.25 -16.61 35.53
#